data_AF-A0A8J7AH99-F1
#
_entry.id   AF-A0A8J7AH99-F1
#
_cell.length_a   1.000
_cell.length_b   1.000
_cell.length_c   1.000
_cell.angle_alpha   90.00
_cell.angle_beta   90.00
_cell.angle_gamma   90.00
#
_symmetry.space_group_name_H-M   'P 1'
#
loop_
_entity.id
_entity.type
_entity.pdbx_description
1 polymer ?
#
loop_
_entity_poly.entity_id
_entity_poly.type
_entity_poly.pdbx_seq_one_letter_code
_entity_poly.pdbx_strand_id
1 'polypeptide(L)'
;MIRIPRWQSSFALLVGLGIVISAVTHLVIAAPKLAQSKFTDIQGNWSQSCITQLASKGIISGYPDRTFRPNSSVTRAEFAAMVNKAFPTAKKTRNSVKFVDVPSNYWANNAIETAAQTGFLSGYPGKVFNPSQNISRAQVLVALASGLNYSPTQFATTTLNTNFADAKTIPGYAYAGIAAATEKSLVVNYPEVKSLKPNKLASRAEVSAFLCQALAGSEQASGIPEQYIAGRTSSKSKYYVDIKGSDKAKGTQSSPWRTLNKALASVPPDQGYTIQVGAGTFDVGKNVSVPSGVSLVGSGVNSTTITGELRLVGVKNITISRMKFDGKNRAYELGMSILDANKLTIHDLAFNSYANTALNMERVSGSNIYNITITDSSYNNRIAGGGGKQSHAFGIGNLTNINLHDINIDTRKRGGGGMRTINEDWVGKPSGSKFKISDLRNVKLYNLDIKVDKWNAWGSGYTPQMALELWHANCYNCEIYNSTFNSTLSLASPANNQPTSIHAHHNLWQGPDNPFYACEVSSNNIEFDHNYIRGGAYPLASFGTKFKNLNVHHNIFEKTGGPTIVGHFREKRDNFKFTNNTVYANNSKDPFFRLTKGDGDQQEIRNNIFYNSSAQINNSLGTSVGVANNIFFNVKPAGSKAIEFDPKFKLSGALPSPYYMPNSGSKTVNFGAIQTGDPVWTVGKKTSGNV
;
A
#
# COMPACT_ATOMS: atom_id res chain seq x y z
N MET A 1 60.38 26.77 -6.41
CA MET A 1 61.21 25.56 -6.17
C MET A 1 61.92 25.74 -4.84
N ILE A 2 62.11 24.64 -4.09
CA ILE A 2 62.95 24.47 -2.88
C ILE A 2 62.16 24.04 -1.62
N ARG A 3 62.22 22.72 -1.41
CA ARG A 3 62.51 21.91 -0.21
C ARG A 3 61.86 22.20 1.15
N ILE A 4 61.19 21.15 1.64
CA ILE A 4 60.84 20.85 3.04
C ILE A 4 61.95 19.98 3.66
N PRO A 5 62.33 20.15 4.95
CA PRO A 5 63.21 19.22 5.65
C PRO A 5 62.45 18.16 6.48
N ARG A 6 63.14 17.03 6.62
CA ARG A 6 62.81 15.75 7.28
C ARG A 6 63.14 15.74 8.78
N TRP A 7 62.84 14.57 9.40
CA TRP A 7 63.44 13.89 10.60
C TRP A 7 62.65 14.13 11.91
N GLN A 8 62.31 13.16 12.78
CA GLN A 8 62.69 11.76 13.10
C GLN A 8 61.45 11.03 13.71
N SER A 9 61.39 9.78 14.16
CA SER A 9 62.34 8.73 14.59
C SER A 9 61.53 7.42 14.80
N SER A 10 62.04 6.29 14.29
CA SER A 10 62.55 5.12 15.02
C SER A 10 61.54 4.28 15.83
N PHE A 11 61.32 3.07 15.31
CA PHE A 11 60.68 1.91 15.91
C PHE A 11 61.61 1.21 16.91
N ALA A 12 61.10 0.82 18.07
CA ALA A 12 61.63 -0.30 18.85
C ALA A 12 60.52 -0.97 19.66
N LEU A 13 60.56 -2.30 19.61
CA LEU A 13 59.61 -3.31 20.09
C LEU A 13 59.79 -3.57 21.61
N LEU A 14 58.72 -3.83 22.37
CA LEU A 14 58.66 -4.97 23.32
C LEU A 14 57.29 -5.13 24.01
N VAL A 15 57.02 -6.40 24.30
CA VAL A 15 55.81 -7.09 24.74
C VAL A 15 55.43 -6.77 26.19
N GLY A 16 54.13 -6.72 26.50
CA GLY A 16 53.61 -6.77 27.86
C GLY A 16 52.12 -7.14 27.92
N LEU A 17 51.81 -8.30 28.49
CA LEU A 17 50.46 -8.75 28.83
C LEU A 17 49.75 -7.73 29.73
N GLY A 18 48.46 -7.52 29.48
CA GLY A 18 47.56 -6.79 30.38
C GLY A 18 46.10 -7.11 30.10
N ILE A 19 45.54 -8.02 30.90
CA ILE A 19 44.10 -8.27 30.99
C ILE A 19 43.44 -6.97 31.48
N VAL A 20 42.54 -6.40 30.68
CA VAL A 20 41.59 -5.39 31.13
C VAL A 20 40.18 -5.89 30.83
N ILE A 21 39.51 -6.34 31.90
CA ILE A 21 38.07 -6.54 31.94
C ILE A 21 37.44 -5.16 31.83
N SER A 22 36.96 -4.77 30.66
CA SER A 22 36.13 -3.59 30.51
C SER A 22 34.67 -4.01 30.56
N ALA A 23 33.99 -3.70 31.65
CA ALA A 23 32.55 -3.86 31.79
C ALA A 23 31.85 -2.93 30.80
N VAL A 24 31.33 -3.50 29.70
CA VAL A 24 30.45 -2.77 28.79
C VAL A 24 29.08 -2.66 29.45
N THR A 25 28.81 -1.54 30.09
CA THR A 25 27.46 -1.14 30.46
C THR A 25 26.64 -0.99 29.18
N HIS A 26 25.70 -1.90 28.93
CA HIS A 26 24.71 -1.74 27.88
C HIS A 26 23.72 -0.63 28.26
N LEU A 27 23.98 0.58 27.76
CA LEU A 27 22.96 1.62 27.68
C LEU A 27 21.93 1.14 26.64
N VAL A 28 20.77 0.68 27.08
CA VAL A 28 19.64 0.41 26.19
C VAL A 28 19.02 1.74 25.81
N ILE A 29 19.59 2.39 24.80
CA ILE A 29 18.89 3.46 24.08
C ILE A 29 17.87 2.76 23.20
N ALA A 30 16.59 2.91 23.54
CA ALA A 30 15.51 2.53 22.63
C ALA A 30 15.66 3.39 21.37
N ALA A 31 16.21 2.79 20.31
CA ALA A 31 16.29 3.44 19.01
C ALA A 31 14.87 3.75 18.52
N PRO A 32 14.63 4.93 17.93
CA PRO A 32 13.36 5.20 17.27
C PRO A 32 13.13 4.13 16.19
N LYS A 33 11.90 3.62 16.10
CA LYS A 33 11.44 2.76 14.99
C LYS A 33 11.48 3.58 13.69
N LEU A 34 12.66 3.67 13.09
CA LEU A 34 12.85 4.15 11.74
C LEU A 34 12.11 3.21 10.79
N ALA A 35 11.40 3.78 9.82
CA ALA A 35 10.89 3.07 8.65
C ALA A 35 11.97 2.11 8.14
N GLN A 36 11.72 0.81 8.22
CA GLN A 36 12.76 -0.19 7.96
C GLN A 36 13.19 -0.08 6.50
N SER A 37 14.41 0.40 6.30
CA SER A 37 15.06 0.48 5.00
C SER A 37 15.07 -0.88 4.32
N LYS A 38 14.84 -0.93 3.00
CA LYS A 38 15.00 -2.13 2.16
C LYS A 38 16.31 -2.87 2.50
N PHE A 39 16.22 -4.18 2.76
CA PHE A 39 17.40 -5.03 3.04
C PHE A 39 18.33 -5.09 1.83
N THR A 40 19.64 -5.04 2.06
CA THR A 40 20.64 -4.93 0.98
C THR A 40 20.98 -6.26 0.31
N ASP A 41 20.64 -7.39 0.92
CA ASP A 41 21.09 -8.75 0.55
C ASP A 41 19.96 -9.68 0.10
N ILE A 42 18.78 -9.13 -0.23
CA ILE A 42 17.63 -9.91 -0.68
C ILE A 42 17.30 -9.71 -2.17
N GLN A 43 18.02 -8.83 -2.87
CA GLN A 43 17.78 -8.56 -4.29
C GLN A 43 18.01 -9.84 -5.11
N GLY A 44 17.01 -10.23 -5.90
CA GLY A 44 17.07 -11.46 -6.71
C GLY A 44 16.87 -12.75 -5.92
N ASN A 45 16.62 -12.66 -4.60
CA ASN A 45 16.27 -13.83 -3.80
C ASN A 45 14.83 -14.26 -4.10
N TRP A 46 14.60 -15.57 -4.27
CA TRP A 46 13.27 -16.13 -4.58
C TRP A 46 12.19 -15.83 -3.52
N SER A 47 12.59 -15.49 -2.29
CA SER A 47 11.69 -15.15 -1.18
C SER A 47 11.63 -13.64 -0.88
N GLN A 48 12.24 -12.79 -1.71
CA GLN A 48 12.37 -11.34 -1.50
C GLN A 48 11.04 -10.67 -1.17
N SER A 49 9.97 -11.00 -1.90
CA SER A 49 8.65 -10.41 -1.68
C SER A 49 8.09 -10.75 -0.29
N CYS A 50 8.15 -12.02 0.10
CA CYS A 50 7.70 -12.45 1.42
C CYS A 50 8.56 -11.86 2.55
N ILE A 51 9.87 -11.78 2.38
CA ILE A 51 10.75 -11.12 3.36
C ILE A 51 10.33 -9.66 3.54
N THR A 52 10.09 -8.95 2.44
CA THR A 52 9.68 -7.54 2.47
C THR A 52 8.32 -7.36 3.14
N GLN A 53 7.34 -8.21 2.83
CA GLN A 53 6.00 -8.17 3.41
C GLN A 53 5.99 -8.50 4.90
N LEU A 54 6.74 -9.51 5.33
CA LEU A 54 6.82 -9.87 6.74
C LEU A 54 7.57 -8.80 7.54
N ALA A 55 8.59 -8.16 6.94
CA ALA A 55 9.31 -7.05 7.56
C ALA A 55 8.43 -5.81 7.70
N SER A 56 7.63 -5.46 6.69
CA SER A 56 6.69 -4.34 6.78
C SER A 56 5.60 -4.55 7.83
N LYS A 57 5.23 -5.81 8.09
CA LYS A 57 4.34 -6.21 9.20
C LYS A 57 5.05 -6.29 10.56
N GLY A 58 6.36 -6.05 10.64
CA GLY A 58 7.16 -6.14 11.86
C GLY A 58 7.33 -7.57 12.40
N ILE A 59 6.97 -8.59 11.61
CA ILE A 59 7.02 -10.01 12.00
C ILE A 59 8.48 -10.50 12.01
N ILE A 60 9.23 -10.12 10.99
CA ILE A 60 10.67 -10.37 10.90
C ILE A 60 11.44 -9.05 10.90
N SER A 61 12.73 -9.12 11.23
CA SER A 61 13.63 -7.98 11.24
C SER A 61 15.00 -8.42 10.75
N GLY A 62 15.72 -7.51 10.09
CA GLY A 62 17.12 -7.71 9.71
C GLY A 62 18.08 -7.28 10.80
N TYR A 63 19.35 -7.18 10.43
CA TYR A 63 20.48 -6.84 11.28
C TYR A 63 20.79 -5.33 11.20
N PRO A 64 21.55 -4.78 12.17
CA PRO A 64 21.94 -3.36 12.17
C PRO A 64 22.71 -2.91 10.92
N ASP A 65 23.37 -3.84 10.24
CA ASP A 65 24.10 -3.65 8.97
C ASP A 65 23.18 -3.57 7.73
N ARG A 66 21.86 -3.51 7.92
CA ARG A 66 20.82 -3.50 6.87
C ARG A 66 20.70 -4.80 6.06
N THR A 67 21.28 -5.90 6.52
CA THR A 67 21.09 -7.23 5.91
C THR A 67 19.93 -7.99 6.54
N PHE A 68 19.36 -8.94 5.82
CA PHE A 68 18.39 -9.92 6.32
C PHE A 68 19.03 -11.29 6.58
N ARG A 69 20.08 -11.63 5.85
CA ARG A 69 20.81 -12.92 5.82
C ARG A 69 19.90 -14.11 5.48
N PRO A 70 19.32 -14.14 4.27
CA PRO A 70 18.30 -15.13 3.89
C PRO A 70 18.75 -16.59 4.02
N ASN A 71 20.06 -16.85 3.91
CA ASN A 71 20.63 -18.20 3.98
C ASN A 71 21.05 -18.63 5.40
N SER A 72 21.02 -17.72 6.39
CA SER A 72 21.33 -18.10 7.78
C SER A 72 20.25 -18.99 8.37
N SER A 73 20.64 -19.92 9.24
CA SER A 73 19.70 -20.79 9.97
C SER A 73 18.91 -20.00 11.01
N VAL A 74 17.74 -20.51 11.38
CA VAL A 74 16.87 -19.94 12.42
C VAL A 74 16.94 -20.80 13.67
N THR A 75 17.11 -20.17 14.84
CA THR A 75 17.02 -20.84 16.14
C THR A 75 15.57 -21.05 16.59
N ARG A 76 15.33 -22.01 17.49
CA ARG A 76 14.00 -22.25 18.07
C ARG A 76 13.44 -21.02 18.79
N ALA A 77 14.28 -20.23 19.47
CA ALA A 77 13.88 -18.98 20.11
C ALA A 77 13.46 -17.90 19.08
N GLU A 78 14.23 -17.73 18.01
CA GLU A 78 13.87 -16.80 16.93
C GLU A 78 12.57 -17.20 16.25
N PHE A 79 12.39 -18.49 15.95
CA PHE A 79 11.15 -18.96 15.36
C PHE A 79 9.94 -18.74 16.29
N ALA A 80 10.09 -18.98 17.60
CA ALA A 80 9.05 -18.68 18.59
C ALA A 80 8.64 -17.19 18.57
N ALA A 81 9.61 -16.28 18.48
CA ALA A 81 9.35 -14.86 18.35
C ALA A 81 8.64 -14.50 17.04
N MET A 82 9.03 -15.13 15.91
CA MET A 82 8.37 -14.91 14.62
C MET A 82 6.92 -15.38 14.62
N VAL A 83 6.61 -16.58 15.12
CA VAL A 83 5.23 -17.09 15.14
C VAL A 83 4.33 -16.30 16.08
N ASN A 84 4.85 -15.86 17.24
CA ASN A 84 4.09 -15.04 18.17
C ASN A 84 3.71 -13.68 17.57
N LYS A 85 4.61 -13.09 16.78
CA LYS A 85 4.33 -11.86 16.03
C LYS A 85 3.41 -12.09 14.83
N ALA A 86 3.54 -13.22 14.15
CA ALA A 86 2.71 -13.56 13.01
C ALA A 86 1.25 -13.87 13.41
N PHE A 87 1.05 -14.51 14.56
CA PHE A 87 -0.26 -14.97 15.04
C PHE A 87 -0.57 -14.47 16.46
N PRO A 88 -0.64 -13.13 16.69
CA PRO A 88 -0.79 -12.55 18.03
C PRO A 88 -2.14 -12.88 18.69
N THR A 89 -3.12 -13.36 17.90
CA THR A 89 -4.47 -13.74 18.35
C THR A 89 -4.65 -15.25 18.47
N ALA A 90 -3.59 -16.05 18.30
CA ALA A 90 -3.68 -17.50 18.41
C ALA A 90 -4.18 -17.91 19.81
N LYS A 91 -5.14 -18.83 19.85
CA LYS A 91 -5.75 -19.29 21.11
C LYS A 91 -4.73 -20.11 21.89
N LYS A 92 -4.56 -19.78 23.17
CA LYS A 92 -3.79 -20.59 24.12
C LYS A 92 -4.62 -21.82 24.51
N THR A 93 -4.18 -23.00 24.06
CA THR A 93 -4.88 -24.29 24.23
C THR A 93 -4.19 -25.22 25.22
N ARG A 94 -2.96 -24.90 25.64
CA ARG A 94 -2.16 -25.68 26.60
C ARG A 94 -1.83 -24.84 27.83
N ASN A 95 -1.61 -25.51 28.96
CA ASN A 95 -1.15 -24.88 30.20
C ASN A 95 0.22 -24.20 30.01
N SER A 96 0.49 -23.15 30.82
CA SER A 96 1.82 -22.53 30.80
C SER A 96 2.90 -23.52 31.24
N VAL A 97 4.05 -23.50 30.57
CA VAL A 97 5.21 -24.35 30.89
C VAL A 97 6.42 -23.46 31.07
N LYS A 98 7.01 -23.50 32.27
CA LYS A 98 8.33 -22.93 32.52
C LYS A 98 9.39 -23.93 32.13
N PHE A 99 10.25 -23.55 31.18
CA PHE A 99 11.35 -24.38 30.72
C PHE A 99 12.60 -24.15 31.59
N VAL A 100 13.29 -25.23 31.95
CA VAL A 100 14.43 -25.18 32.89
C VAL A 100 15.66 -24.48 32.31
N ASP A 101 15.76 -24.43 30.98
CA ASP A 101 16.84 -23.84 30.21
C ASP A 101 16.47 -22.48 29.59
N VAL A 102 15.36 -21.89 30.02
CA VAL A 102 14.91 -20.56 29.58
C VAL A 102 14.75 -19.65 30.81
N PRO A 103 15.81 -18.90 31.17
CA PRO A 103 15.75 -17.92 32.26
C PRO A 103 14.59 -16.93 32.09
N SER A 104 14.05 -16.40 33.19
CA SER A 104 12.96 -15.42 33.16
C SER A 104 13.32 -14.12 32.45
N ASN A 105 14.59 -13.74 32.47
CA ASN A 105 15.13 -12.56 31.77
C ASN A 105 15.61 -12.87 30.34
N TYR A 106 15.43 -14.09 29.84
CA TYR A 106 15.80 -14.42 28.46
C TYR A 106 14.91 -13.63 27.48
N TRP A 107 15.51 -13.01 26.47
CA TRP A 107 14.82 -12.08 25.55
C TRP A 107 13.58 -12.69 24.87
N ALA A 108 13.58 -14.00 24.63
CA ALA A 108 12.47 -14.73 24.00
C ALA A 108 11.56 -15.45 25.01
N ASN A 109 11.74 -15.28 26.32
CA ASN A 109 11.02 -16.04 27.36
C ASN A 109 9.50 -16.03 27.13
N ASN A 110 8.90 -14.84 26.98
CA ASN A 110 7.45 -14.69 26.74
C ASN A 110 7.01 -15.31 25.41
N ALA A 111 7.81 -15.15 24.35
CA ALA A 111 7.51 -15.72 23.04
C ALA A 111 7.55 -17.26 23.07
N ILE A 112 8.50 -17.83 23.81
CA ILE A 112 8.64 -19.28 24.01
C ILE A 112 7.46 -19.83 24.80
N GLU A 113 7.10 -19.22 25.93
CA GLU A 113 5.91 -19.61 26.70
C GLU A 113 4.63 -19.53 25.84
N THR A 114 4.45 -18.42 25.12
CA THR A 114 3.26 -18.23 24.29
C THR A 114 3.20 -19.21 23.13
N ALA A 115 4.32 -19.48 22.45
CA ALA A 115 4.38 -20.47 21.37
C ALA A 115 4.09 -21.89 21.89
N ALA A 116 4.50 -22.19 23.14
CA ALA A 116 4.17 -23.45 23.80
C ALA A 116 2.67 -23.56 24.14
N GLN A 117 2.09 -22.49 24.71
CA GLN A 117 0.67 -22.44 25.09
C GLN A 117 -0.29 -22.49 23.89
N THR A 118 0.09 -21.87 22.77
CA THR A 118 -0.70 -21.83 21.53
C THR A 118 -0.52 -23.08 20.67
N GLY A 119 0.44 -23.92 21.01
CA GLY A 119 0.69 -25.18 20.33
C GLY A 119 1.50 -25.08 19.04
N PHE A 120 2.07 -23.92 18.73
CA PHE A 120 3.05 -23.78 17.66
C PHE A 120 4.34 -24.53 17.99
N LEU A 121 4.83 -24.46 19.22
CA LEU A 121 6.03 -25.18 19.64
C LEU A 121 5.75 -26.05 20.87
N SER A 122 6.65 -27.01 21.10
CA SER A 122 6.69 -27.83 22.31
C SER A 122 8.13 -27.91 22.79
N GLY A 123 8.32 -28.11 24.08
CA GLY A 123 9.61 -28.50 24.64
C GLY A 123 9.89 -30.00 24.46
N TYR A 124 11.09 -30.39 24.83
CA TYR A 124 11.56 -31.75 24.96
C TYR A 124 11.26 -32.31 26.36
N PRO A 125 11.40 -33.64 26.58
CA PRO A 125 11.30 -34.24 27.91
C PRO A 125 12.16 -33.52 28.96
N GLY A 126 11.69 -33.46 30.20
CA GLY A 126 12.39 -32.74 31.29
C GLY A 126 12.18 -31.23 31.31
N LYS A 127 11.16 -30.71 30.62
CA LYS A 127 10.86 -29.26 30.51
C LYS A 127 12.04 -28.46 29.91
N VAL A 128 12.69 -29.01 28.89
CA VAL A 128 13.80 -28.36 28.17
C VAL A 128 13.28 -27.79 26.85
N PHE A 129 13.63 -26.56 26.47
CA PHE A 129 13.21 -25.94 25.21
C PHE A 129 14.30 -25.94 24.13
N ASN A 130 15.57 -25.90 24.50
CA ASN A 130 16.76 -25.65 23.69
C ASN A 130 16.64 -24.38 22.82
N PRO A 131 16.61 -23.18 23.42
CA PRO A 131 16.34 -21.93 22.69
C PRO A 131 17.36 -21.62 21.58
N SER A 132 18.64 -21.97 21.79
CA SER A 132 19.73 -21.71 20.84
C SER A 132 19.88 -22.77 19.75
N GLN A 133 19.11 -23.87 19.80
CA GLN A 133 19.17 -24.92 18.79
C GLN A 133 18.57 -24.42 17.47
N ASN A 134 19.28 -24.62 16.36
CA ASN A 134 18.74 -24.38 15.02
C ASN A 134 17.58 -25.34 14.70
N ILE A 135 16.48 -24.81 14.18
CA ILE A 135 15.27 -25.57 13.89
C ILE A 135 15.33 -26.23 12.50
N SER A 136 14.86 -27.46 12.37
CA SER A 136 14.78 -28.13 11.05
C SER A 136 13.54 -27.71 10.25
N ARG A 137 13.58 -27.89 8.93
CA ARG A 137 12.43 -27.64 8.05
C ARG A 137 11.19 -28.42 8.49
N ALA A 138 11.35 -29.69 8.85
CA ALA A 138 10.26 -30.52 9.38
C ALA A 138 9.65 -29.94 10.65
N GLN A 139 10.49 -29.49 11.60
CA GLN A 139 10.00 -28.90 12.85
C GLN A 139 9.22 -27.60 12.62
N VAL A 140 9.65 -26.74 11.68
CA VAL A 140 8.90 -25.51 11.33
C VAL A 140 7.54 -25.84 10.74
N LEU A 141 7.46 -26.77 9.79
CA LEU A 141 6.20 -27.13 9.13
C LEU A 141 5.22 -27.80 10.10
N VAL A 142 5.70 -28.72 10.95
CA VAL A 142 4.88 -29.33 12.01
C VAL A 142 4.39 -28.29 12.99
N ALA A 143 5.25 -27.34 13.38
CA ALA A 143 4.88 -26.25 14.28
C ALA A 143 3.75 -25.38 13.72
N LEU A 144 3.84 -24.98 12.44
CA LEU A 144 2.80 -24.21 11.79
C LEU A 144 1.49 -25.00 11.64
N ALA A 145 1.56 -26.26 11.19
CA ALA A 145 0.39 -27.12 11.08
C ALA A 145 -0.31 -27.32 12.43
N SER A 146 0.45 -27.59 13.50
CA SER A 146 -0.06 -27.77 14.86
C SER A 146 -0.69 -26.48 15.41
N GLY A 147 0.03 -25.35 15.35
CA GLY A 147 -0.46 -24.08 15.89
C GLY A 147 -1.67 -23.51 15.13
N LEU A 148 -1.81 -23.84 13.84
CA LEU A 148 -2.97 -23.48 13.02
C LEU A 148 -4.08 -24.54 13.04
N ASN A 149 -3.91 -25.61 13.82
CA ASN A 149 -4.87 -26.71 13.96
C ASN A 149 -5.22 -27.39 12.63
N TYR A 150 -4.21 -27.64 11.80
CA TYR A 150 -4.37 -28.37 10.54
C TYR A 150 -4.20 -29.86 10.75
N SER A 151 -5.09 -30.64 10.13
CA SER A 151 -5.04 -32.10 10.07
C SER A 151 -5.09 -32.53 8.61
N PRO A 152 -4.37 -33.61 8.24
CA PRO A 152 -4.45 -34.13 6.88
C PRO A 152 -5.84 -34.74 6.65
N THR A 153 -6.38 -34.52 5.46
CA THR A 153 -7.67 -35.05 5.02
C THR A 153 -7.53 -36.42 4.34
N GLN A 154 -6.31 -36.77 3.93
CA GLN A 154 -5.95 -38.05 3.36
C GLN A 154 -4.95 -38.79 4.26
N PHE A 155 -4.68 -40.05 3.94
CA PHE A 155 -3.57 -40.77 4.57
C PHE A 155 -2.27 -39.99 4.33
N ALA A 156 -1.58 -39.62 5.41
CA ALA A 156 -0.38 -38.81 5.33
C ALA A 156 0.67 -39.41 4.39
N THR A 157 0.83 -40.74 4.39
CA THR A 157 1.73 -41.46 3.49
C THR A 157 1.40 -41.23 2.01
N THR A 158 0.13 -41.18 1.63
CA THR A 158 -0.32 -40.88 0.28
C THR A 158 0.09 -39.46 -0.10
N THR A 159 -0.31 -38.45 0.68
CA THR A 159 0.02 -37.05 0.43
C THR A 159 1.54 -36.85 0.30
N LEU A 160 2.33 -37.43 1.21
CA LEU A 160 3.78 -37.26 1.23
C LEU A 160 4.47 -37.95 0.04
N ASN A 161 4.13 -39.21 -0.26
CA ASN A 161 4.74 -39.96 -1.38
C ASN A 161 4.38 -39.36 -2.75
N THR A 162 3.19 -38.76 -2.88
CA THR A 162 2.80 -38.06 -4.12
C THR A 162 3.61 -36.77 -4.33
N ASN A 163 3.92 -36.04 -3.25
CA ASN A 163 4.45 -34.67 -3.34
C ASN A 163 5.96 -34.57 -3.15
N PHE A 164 6.61 -35.53 -2.49
CA PHE A 164 8.04 -35.45 -2.15
C PHE A 164 8.81 -36.69 -2.58
N ALA A 165 9.89 -36.47 -3.35
CA ALA A 165 10.81 -37.55 -3.77
C ALA A 165 11.59 -38.12 -2.57
N ASP A 166 11.82 -37.29 -1.55
CA ASP A 166 12.52 -37.63 -0.32
C ASP A 166 11.57 -37.91 0.85
N ALA A 167 10.31 -38.29 0.58
CA ALA A 167 9.29 -38.58 1.59
C ALA A 167 9.76 -39.60 2.65
N LYS A 168 10.59 -40.58 2.25
CA LYS A 168 11.15 -41.61 3.16
C LYS A 168 12.11 -41.04 4.22
N THR A 169 12.60 -39.81 4.05
CA THR A 169 13.51 -39.14 5.00
C THR A 169 12.77 -38.30 6.05
N ILE A 170 11.45 -38.16 5.91
CA ILE A 170 10.61 -37.43 6.86
C ILE A 170 10.60 -38.21 8.18
N PRO A 171 10.87 -37.57 9.33
CA PRO A 171 10.77 -38.25 10.62
C PRO A 171 9.33 -38.68 10.92
N GLY A 172 9.12 -39.86 11.50
CA GLY A 172 7.79 -40.42 11.79
C GLY A 172 6.83 -39.45 12.49
N TYR A 173 7.33 -38.70 13.50
CA TYR A 173 6.54 -37.71 14.23
C TYR A 173 6.00 -36.56 13.35
N ALA A 174 6.62 -36.32 12.19
CA ALA A 174 6.32 -35.20 11.31
C ALA A 174 5.34 -35.55 10.18
N TYR A 175 4.98 -36.83 10.00
CA TYR A 175 4.18 -37.28 8.85
C TYR A 175 2.85 -36.52 8.76
N ALA A 176 2.04 -36.57 9.81
CA ALA A 176 0.73 -35.94 9.82
C ALA A 176 0.82 -34.42 9.65
N GLY A 177 1.75 -33.78 10.35
CA GLY A 177 1.93 -32.32 10.29
C GLY A 177 2.40 -31.84 8.92
N ILE A 178 3.36 -32.52 8.30
CA ILE A 178 3.85 -32.14 6.96
C ILE A 178 2.81 -32.48 5.89
N ALA A 179 2.08 -33.60 6.01
CA ALA A 179 0.97 -33.88 5.10
C ALA A 179 -0.11 -32.78 5.17
N ALA A 180 -0.53 -32.40 6.39
CA ALA A 180 -1.49 -31.30 6.58
C ALA A 180 -0.97 -29.96 6.03
N ALA A 181 0.30 -29.64 6.30
CA ALA A 181 0.95 -28.45 5.75
C ALA A 181 0.99 -28.45 4.22
N THR A 182 1.21 -29.62 3.61
CA THR A 182 1.22 -29.80 2.15
C THR A 182 -0.16 -29.56 1.55
N GLU A 183 -1.20 -30.18 2.13
CA GLU A 183 -2.59 -29.99 1.69
C GLU A 183 -3.08 -28.54 1.83
N LYS A 184 -2.49 -27.79 2.77
CA LYS A 184 -2.75 -26.36 2.98
C LYS A 184 -1.80 -25.43 2.23
N SER A 185 -1.03 -25.94 1.26
CA SER A 185 -0.09 -25.15 0.45
C SER A 185 0.97 -24.37 1.26
N LEU A 186 1.30 -24.82 2.47
CA LEU A 186 2.32 -24.17 3.30
C LEU A 186 3.75 -24.50 2.88
N VAL A 187 3.94 -25.67 2.26
CA VAL A 187 5.26 -26.21 1.97
C VAL A 187 5.84 -25.55 0.71
N VAL A 188 6.85 -24.71 0.92
CA VAL A 188 7.64 -24.09 -0.15
C VAL A 188 9.02 -24.76 -0.28
N ASN A 189 9.32 -25.27 -1.47
CA ASN A 189 10.57 -25.94 -1.81
C ASN A 189 11.20 -25.25 -3.02
N TYR A 190 12.36 -24.63 -2.81
CA TYR A 190 13.14 -23.96 -3.85
C TYR A 190 14.53 -24.60 -3.98
N PRO A 191 15.04 -24.80 -5.21
CA PRO A 191 14.34 -24.62 -6.49
C PRO A 191 13.47 -25.84 -6.87
N GLU A 192 13.62 -26.97 -6.19
CA GLU A 192 12.99 -28.24 -6.56
C GLU A 192 11.74 -28.53 -5.70
N VAL A 193 10.55 -28.36 -6.27
CA VAL A 193 9.28 -28.47 -5.52
C VAL A 193 9.06 -29.81 -4.82
N LYS A 194 9.62 -30.90 -5.37
CA LYS A 194 9.51 -32.25 -4.81
C LYS A 194 10.61 -32.61 -3.80
N SER A 195 11.51 -31.68 -3.46
CA SER A 195 12.65 -31.91 -2.56
C SER A 195 12.42 -31.19 -1.23
N LEU A 196 11.88 -31.91 -0.23
CA LEU A 196 11.50 -31.30 1.05
C LEU A 196 12.71 -31.01 1.95
N LYS A 197 13.71 -31.89 1.94
CA LYS A 197 14.90 -31.89 2.80
C LYS A 197 14.52 -31.72 4.28
N PRO A 198 13.68 -32.61 4.85
CA PRO A 198 13.02 -32.40 6.14
C PRO A 198 13.98 -32.21 7.31
N ASN A 199 15.15 -32.84 7.27
CA ASN A 199 16.16 -32.78 8.33
C ASN A 199 17.19 -31.64 8.16
N LYS A 200 17.11 -30.87 7.06
CA LYS A 200 17.93 -29.68 6.86
C LYS A 200 17.51 -28.59 7.84
N LEU A 201 18.48 -27.85 8.39
CA LEU A 201 18.22 -26.62 9.15
C LEU A 201 17.49 -25.61 8.28
N ALA A 202 16.40 -25.04 8.80
CA ALA A 202 15.58 -24.09 8.08
C ALA A 202 16.28 -22.73 7.99
N SER A 203 16.43 -22.21 6.77
CA SER A 203 16.98 -20.87 6.59
C SER A 203 15.95 -19.78 6.86
N ARG A 204 16.40 -18.55 7.11
CA ARG A 204 15.54 -17.38 7.29
C ARG A 204 14.62 -17.13 6.08
N ALA A 205 15.10 -17.36 4.85
CA ALA A 205 14.27 -17.29 3.65
C ALA A 205 13.17 -18.34 3.63
N GLU A 206 13.50 -19.58 4.01
CA GLU A 206 12.54 -20.69 4.03
C GLU A 206 11.46 -20.47 5.10
N VAL A 207 11.85 -20.12 6.32
CA VAL A 207 10.92 -19.77 7.41
C VAL A 207 10.03 -18.59 7.01
N SER A 208 10.59 -17.58 6.35
CA SER A 208 9.80 -16.45 5.83
C SER A 208 8.76 -16.91 4.81
N ALA A 209 9.14 -17.78 3.87
CA ALA A 209 8.21 -18.30 2.87
C ALA A 209 7.08 -19.13 3.49
N PHE A 210 7.38 -19.99 4.46
CA PHE A 210 6.37 -20.77 5.17
C PHE A 210 5.40 -19.89 5.98
N LEU A 211 5.91 -18.89 6.69
CA LEU A 211 5.08 -17.92 7.42
C LEU A 211 4.21 -17.10 6.49
N CYS A 212 4.75 -16.71 5.33
CA CYS A 212 4.03 -15.99 4.29
C CYS A 212 2.83 -16.81 3.78
N GLN A 213 3.03 -18.11 3.47
CA GLN A 213 1.93 -19.01 3.11
C GLN A 213 0.94 -19.19 4.26
N ALA A 214 1.43 -19.38 5.49
CA ALA A 214 0.60 -19.55 6.67
C ALA A 214 -0.32 -18.34 6.95
N LEU A 215 0.15 -17.13 6.68
CA LEU A 215 -0.64 -15.89 6.81
C LEU A 215 -1.61 -15.67 5.64
N ALA A 216 -1.33 -16.24 4.47
CA ALA A 216 -2.24 -16.22 3.31
C ALA A 216 -3.37 -17.26 3.43
N GLY A 217 -3.20 -18.30 4.26
CA GLY A 217 -4.20 -19.35 4.46
C GLY A 217 -4.35 -20.25 3.24
N SER A 218 -5.58 -20.44 2.73
CA SER A 218 -5.81 -21.20 1.49
C SER A 218 -5.45 -20.41 0.22
N GLU A 219 -5.14 -19.12 0.35
CA GLU A 219 -4.76 -18.26 -0.76
C GLU A 219 -3.24 -18.32 -1.00
N GLN A 220 -2.79 -18.02 -2.21
CA GLN A 220 -1.36 -17.96 -2.49
C GLN A 220 -0.76 -16.72 -1.83
N ALA A 221 0.31 -16.90 -1.05
CA ALA A 221 1.08 -15.74 -0.60
C ALA A 221 1.70 -14.99 -1.79
N SER A 222 1.45 -13.68 -1.87
CA SER A 222 1.97 -12.82 -2.93
C SER A 222 3.50 -12.93 -3.03
N GLY A 223 4.01 -13.25 -4.23
CA GLY A 223 5.44 -13.26 -4.52
C GLY A 223 6.22 -14.55 -4.23
N ILE A 224 5.56 -15.66 -3.87
CA ILE A 224 6.14 -17.01 -4.03
C ILE A 224 5.63 -17.62 -5.33
N PRO A 225 6.49 -17.94 -6.32
CA PRO A 225 6.07 -18.64 -7.53
C PRO A 225 5.40 -19.98 -7.23
N GLU A 226 4.26 -20.26 -7.86
CA GLU A 226 3.49 -21.50 -7.63
C GLU A 226 4.30 -22.77 -7.86
N GLN A 227 5.26 -22.72 -8.78
CA GLN A 227 6.16 -23.82 -9.10
C GLN A 227 7.04 -24.25 -7.91
N TYR A 228 7.12 -23.47 -6.83
CA TYR A 228 7.85 -23.82 -5.61
C TYR A 228 6.93 -24.25 -4.46
N ILE A 229 5.61 -24.29 -4.65
CA ILE A 229 4.64 -24.66 -3.60
C ILE A 229 4.24 -26.13 -3.79
N ALA A 230 4.62 -26.99 -2.85
CA ALA A 230 4.25 -28.41 -2.87
C ALA A 230 2.77 -28.62 -2.50
N GLY A 231 2.16 -29.69 -3.01
CA GLY A 231 0.72 -29.94 -2.83
C GLY A 231 -0.18 -29.18 -3.80
N ARG A 232 0.36 -28.21 -4.55
CA ARG A 232 -0.32 -27.64 -5.72
C ARG A 232 -0.04 -28.50 -6.95
N THR A 233 -1.08 -28.94 -7.64
CA THR A 233 -0.94 -29.53 -8.98
C THR A 233 -0.22 -28.53 -9.87
N SER A 234 0.96 -28.89 -10.37
CA SER A 234 1.73 -28.08 -11.30
C SER A 234 0.86 -27.65 -12.48
N SER A 235 0.78 -26.34 -12.75
CA SER A 235 0.29 -25.73 -13.99
C SER A 235 -0.90 -26.46 -14.61
N LYS A 236 -2.11 -26.10 -14.16
CA LYS A 236 -3.34 -26.28 -14.93
C LYS A 236 -3.08 -25.94 -16.41
N SER A 237 -3.52 -26.81 -17.32
CA SER A 237 -3.17 -26.81 -18.75
C SER A 237 -3.13 -25.40 -19.35
N LYS A 238 -2.01 -25.08 -20.01
CA LYS A 238 -1.88 -23.83 -20.77
C LYS A 238 -2.46 -24.04 -22.17
N TYR A 239 -3.27 -23.09 -22.59
CA TYR A 239 -3.68 -22.94 -23.99
C TYR A 239 -2.91 -21.80 -24.63
N TYR A 240 -2.75 -21.83 -25.94
CA TYR A 240 -1.89 -20.90 -26.67
C TYR A 240 -2.66 -20.25 -27.81
N VAL A 241 -2.50 -18.94 -27.92
CA VAL A 241 -2.99 -18.10 -29.01
C VAL A 241 -1.81 -17.41 -29.66
N ASP A 242 -1.68 -17.54 -30.97
CA ASP A 242 -0.60 -16.93 -31.75
C ASP A 242 -1.17 -16.45 -33.09
N ILE A 243 -0.77 -15.26 -33.55
CA ILE A 243 -1.25 -14.70 -34.82
C ILE A 243 -0.95 -15.59 -36.03
N LYS A 244 0.06 -16.47 -35.94
CA LYS A 244 0.41 -17.47 -36.96
C LYS A 244 -0.37 -18.79 -36.84
N GLY A 245 -1.21 -18.92 -35.81
CA GLY A 245 -2.00 -20.11 -35.54
C GLY A 245 -3.21 -20.28 -36.46
N SER A 246 -4.12 -21.18 -36.09
CA SER A 246 -5.37 -21.44 -36.81
C SER A 246 -6.53 -21.65 -35.85
N ASP A 247 -7.70 -21.06 -36.09
CA ASP A 247 -8.88 -21.27 -35.23
C ASP A 247 -9.48 -22.68 -35.35
N LYS A 248 -9.02 -23.47 -36.34
CA LYS A 248 -9.29 -24.91 -36.45
C LYS A 248 -8.33 -25.78 -35.61
N ALA A 249 -7.31 -25.18 -35.01
CA ALA A 249 -6.31 -25.87 -34.20
C ALA A 249 -6.84 -26.30 -32.82
N LYS A 250 -5.98 -26.95 -32.04
CA LYS A 250 -6.30 -27.48 -30.70
C LYS A 250 -5.96 -26.53 -29.54
N GLY A 251 -5.36 -25.37 -29.82
CA GLY A 251 -4.95 -24.42 -28.78
C GLY A 251 -3.76 -24.88 -27.94
N THR A 252 -2.95 -25.81 -28.46
CA THR A 252 -1.71 -26.28 -27.80
C THR A 252 -0.52 -25.43 -28.24
N GLN A 253 0.63 -25.53 -27.57
CA GLN A 253 1.81 -24.74 -27.94
C GLN A 253 2.28 -24.99 -29.38
N SER A 254 2.25 -26.25 -29.84
CA SER A 254 2.63 -26.63 -31.21
C SER A 254 1.52 -26.41 -32.23
N SER A 255 0.28 -26.19 -31.78
CA SER A 255 -0.89 -25.98 -32.63
C SER A 255 -1.82 -24.95 -31.97
N PRO A 256 -1.40 -23.67 -31.93
CA PRO A 256 -2.11 -22.61 -31.22
C PRO A 256 -3.35 -22.14 -32.01
N TRP A 257 -4.34 -21.61 -31.30
CA TRP A 257 -5.42 -20.88 -31.95
C TRP A 257 -4.91 -19.56 -32.53
N ARG A 258 -5.59 -19.05 -33.56
CA ARG A 258 -5.20 -17.78 -34.19
C ARG A 258 -5.74 -16.57 -33.45
N THR A 259 -7.00 -16.65 -33.03
CA THR A 259 -7.72 -15.54 -32.43
C THR A 259 -7.93 -15.74 -30.93
N LEU A 260 -7.90 -14.65 -30.17
CA LEU A 260 -8.20 -14.68 -28.75
C LEU A 260 -9.68 -15.02 -28.49
N ASN A 261 -10.59 -14.55 -29.36
CA ASN A 261 -12.02 -14.88 -29.28
C ASN A 261 -12.26 -16.39 -29.36
N LYS A 262 -11.55 -17.09 -30.26
CA LYS A 262 -11.64 -18.55 -30.35
C LYS A 262 -11.19 -19.22 -29.06
N ALA A 263 -10.10 -18.76 -28.47
CA ALA A 263 -9.58 -19.33 -27.23
C ALA A 263 -10.53 -19.10 -26.05
N LEU A 264 -11.01 -17.87 -25.87
CA LEU A 264 -11.96 -17.51 -24.81
C LEU A 264 -13.27 -18.31 -24.89
N ALA A 265 -13.73 -18.62 -26.10
CA ALA A 265 -14.92 -19.46 -26.32
C ALA A 265 -14.66 -20.96 -26.13
N SER A 266 -13.40 -21.42 -26.20
CA SER A 266 -13.05 -22.85 -26.22
C SER A 266 -12.49 -23.36 -24.90
N VAL A 267 -11.91 -22.50 -24.06
CA VAL A 267 -11.33 -22.88 -22.77
C VAL A 267 -12.43 -22.99 -21.71
N PRO A 268 -12.58 -24.15 -21.04
CA PRO A 268 -13.60 -24.31 -19.99
C PRO A 268 -13.36 -23.39 -18.79
N PRO A 269 -14.42 -22.79 -18.20
CA PRO A 269 -14.31 -21.97 -17.00
C PRO A 269 -13.96 -22.78 -15.75
N ASP A 270 -13.55 -22.08 -14.69
CA ASP A 270 -13.36 -22.54 -13.30
C ASP A 270 -12.35 -23.69 -13.11
N GLN A 271 -11.60 -24.04 -14.15
CA GLN A 271 -10.53 -25.03 -14.07
C GLN A 271 -9.18 -24.40 -13.76
N GLY A 272 -9.07 -23.07 -13.68
CA GLY A 272 -7.82 -22.33 -13.45
C GLY A 272 -6.82 -22.40 -14.61
N TYR A 273 -7.30 -22.62 -15.83
CA TYR A 273 -6.48 -22.66 -17.03
C TYR A 273 -5.89 -21.29 -17.35
N THR A 274 -4.78 -21.29 -18.10
CA THR A 274 -4.14 -20.06 -18.58
C THR A 274 -4.10 -20.07 -20.10
N ILE A 275 -4.56 -18.99 -20.72
CA ILE A 275 -4.34 -18.70 -22.13
C ILE A 275 -3.08 -17.83 -22.24
N GLN A 276 -2.04 -18.40 -22.84
CA GLN A 276 -0.82 -17.71 -23.24
C GLN A 276 -1.09 -17.00 -24.58
N VAL A 277 -1.01 -15.68 -24.56
CA VAL A 277 -1.21 -14.84 -25.73
C VAL A 277 0.16 -14.44 -26.28
N GLY A 278 0.45 -14.92 -27.49
CA GLY A 278 1.70 -14.67 -28.20
C GLY A 278 1.94 -13.19 -28.50
N ALA A 279 3.10 -12.91 -29.10
CA ALA A 279 3.39 -11.57 -29.61
C ALA A 279 2.52 -11.29 -30.85
N GLY A 280 2.06 -10.04 -30.99
CA GLY A 280 1.19 -9.61 -32.08
C GLY A 280 -0.02 -8.82 -31.61
N THR A 281 -0.89 -8.51 -32.56
CA THR A 281 -2.14 -7.77 -32.33
C THR A 281 -3.33 -8.69 -32.47
N PHE A 282 -4.17 -8.74 -31.43
CA PHE A 282 -5.38 -9.54 -31.38
C PHE A 282 -6.60 -8.63 -31.24
N ASP A 283 -7.44 -8.60 -32.27
CA ASP A 283 -8.69 -7.85 -32.22
C ASP A 283 -9.78 -8.71 -31.59
N VAL A 284 -10.31 -8.25 -30.45
CA VAL A 284 -11.43 -8.90 -29.78
C VAL A 284 -12.77 -8.28 -30.20
N GLY A 285 -12.79 -7.14 -30.88
CA GLY A 285 -14.02 -6.42 -31.19
C GLY A 285 -14.67 -5.83 -29.94
N LYS A 286 -16.01 -5.82 -29.88
CA LYS A 286 -16.77 -5.29 -28.73
C LYS A 286 -17.37 -6.43 -27.91
N ASN A 287 -17.43 -6.23 -26.59
CA ASN A 287 -18.16 -7.08 -25.65
C ASN A 287 -17.65 -8.53 -25.50
N VAL A 288 -16.34 -8.76 -25.60
CA VAL A 288 -15.80 -10.11 -25.41
C VAL A 288 -15.62 -10.43 -23.93
N SER A 289 -16.23 -11.53 -23.51
CA SER A 289 -16.23 -11.96 -22.10
C SER A 289 -15.11 -12.94 -21.81
N VAL A 290 -14.44 -12.76 -20.66
CA VAL A 290 -13.47 -13.73 -20.15
C VAL A 290 -14.19 -14.73 -19.24
N PRO A 291 -14.06 -16.06 -19.44
CA PRO A 291 -14.68 -17.03 -18.55
C PRO A 291 -14.07 -16.99 -17.14
N SER A 292 -14.89 -17.25 -16.13
CA SER A 292 -14.43 -17.39 -14.74
C SER A 292 -13.29 -18.40 -14.64
N GLY A 293 -12.29 -18.15 -13.79
CA GLY A 293 -11.16 -19.05 -13.57
C GLY A 293 -10.21 -19.22 -14.76
N VAL A 294 -10.33 -18.43 -15.84
CA VAL A 294 -9.41 -18.46 -16.98
C VAL A 294 -8.49 -17.25 -16.92
N SER A 295 -7.19 -17.50 -16.79
CA SER A 295 -6.17 -16.44 -16.78
C SER A 295 -5.67 -16.12 -18.18
N LEU A 296 -5.40 -14.84 -18.47
CA LEU A 296 -4.85 -14.35 -19.73
C LEU A 296 -3.46 -13.76 -19.48
N VAL A 297 -2.43 -14.30 -20.13
CA VAL A 297 -1.05 -13.84 -19.95
C VAL A 297 -0.44 -13.56 -21.31
N GLY A 298 -0.13 -12.28 -21.55
CA GLY A 298 0.55 -11.85 -22.76
C GLY A 298 2.06 -12.04 -22.70
N SER A 299 2.71 -11.93 -23.86
CA SER A 299 4.17 -12.05 -23.98
C SER A 299 4.90 -10.82 -23.40
N GLY A 300 4.21 -9.69 -23.25
CA GLY A 300 4.73 -8.46 -22.66
C GLY A 300 3.95 -7.24 -23.16
N VAL A 301 3.95 -6.13 -22.40
CA VAL A 301 3.24 -4.88 -22.77
C VAL A 301 3.72 -4.28 -24.10
N ASN A 302 4.96 -4.55 -24.50
CA ASN A 302 5.51 -4.10 -25.79
C ASN A 302 5.40 -5.16 -26.90
N SER A 303 4.83 -6.33 -26.60
CA SER A 303 4.82 -7.49 -27.51
C SER A 303 3.43 -7.97 -27.85
N THR A 304 2.50 -7.94 -26.90
CA THR A 304 1.11 -8.38 -27.10
C THR A 304 0.19 -7.17 -27.02
N THR A 305 -0.53 -6.89 -28.10
CA THR A 305 -1.55 -5.84 -28.18
C THR A 305 -2.93 -6.45 -28.36
N ILE A 306 -3.87 -6.07 -27.50
CA ILE A 306 -5.30 -6.34 -27.64
C ILE A 306 -5.96 -5.08 -28.15
N THR A 307 -6.78 -5.19 -29.20
CA THR A 307 -7.65 -4.09 -29.62
C THR A 307 -9.10 -4.47 -29.40
N GLY A 308 -9.92 -3.53 -28.95
CA GLY A 308 -11.31 -3.80 -28.60
C GLY A 308 -11.63 -3.58 -27.13
N GLU A 309 -12.80 -4.09 -26.74
CA GLU A 309 -13.37 -3.93 -25.39
C GLU A 309 -13.50 -5.28 -24.70
N LEU A 310 -12.75 -5.48 -23.63
CA LEU A 310 -12.78 -6.70 -22.82
C LEU A 310 -13.76 -6.56 -21.66
N ARG A 311 -14.59 -7.58 -21.42
CA ARG A 311 -15.58 -7.59 -20.34
C ARG A 311 -15.36 -8.75 -19.39
N LEU A 312 -15.40 -8.45 -18.10
CA LEU A 312 -15.34 -9.40 -17.00
C LEU A 312 -16.63 -9.21 -16.20
N VAL A 313 -17.64 -10.05 -16.44
CA VAL A 313 -18.97 -9.89 -15.82
C VAL A 313 -19.34 -11.16 -15.06
N GLY A 314 -19.57 -11.06 -13.75
CA GLY A 314 -19.96 -12.22 -12.94
C GLY A 314 -18.84 -13.25 -12.75
N VAL A 315 -17.57 -12.83 -12.82
CA VAL A 315 -16.41 -13.73 -12.90
C VAL A 315 -15.56 -13.76 -11.63
N LYS A 316 -14.82 -14.85 -11.42
CA LYS A 316 -13.92 -14.99 -10.28
C LYS A 316 -12.59 -15.65 -10.62
N ASN A 317 -11.58 -15.46 -9.76
CA ASN A 317 -10.29 -16.16 -9.82
C ASN A 317 -9.57 -16.00 -11.17
N ILE A 318 -9.53 -14.78 -11.71
CA ILE A 318 -8.89 -14.48 -13.00
C ILE A 318 -7.59 -13.71 -12.76
N THR A 319 -6.55 -14.09 -13.49
CA THR A 319 -5.36 -13.24 -13.69
C THR A 319 -5.33 -12.70 -15.11
N ILE A 320 -5.13 -11.39 -15.29
CA ILE A 320 -4.87 -10.79 -16.60
C ILE A 320 -3.57 -10.00 -16.53
N SER A 321 -2.59 -10.32 -17.36
CA SER A 321 -1.31 -9.62 -17.33
C SER A 321 -0.51 -9.57 -18.62
N ARG A 322 0.47 -8.67 -18.64
CA ARG A 322 1.55 -8.58 -19.64
C ARG A 322 1.09 -8.27 -21.06
N MET A 323 0.21 -7.30 -21.22
CA MET A 323 -0.29 -6.90 -22.54
C MET A 323 -0.70 -5.42 -22.59
N LYS A 324 -0.71 -4.86 -23.79
CA LYS A 324 -1.27 -3.54 -24.08
C LYS A 324 -2.69 -3.66 -24.62
N PHE A 325 -3.57 -2.76 -24.20
CA PHE A 325 -4.89 -2.51 -24.73
C PHE A 325 -4.85 -1.22 -25.55
N ASP A 326 -5.24 -1.29 -26.83
CA ASP A 326 -5.20 -0.16 -27.77
C ASP A 326 -6.58 0.14 -28.33
N GLY A 327 -7.07 1.35 -28.07
CA GLY A 327 -8.35 1.84 -28.56
C GLY A 327 -8.40 2.14 -30.05
N LYS A 328 -7.36 1.82 -30.83
CA LYS A 328 -7.25 2.05 -32.29
C LYS A 328 -7.61 3.49 -32.66
N ASN A 329 -6.90 4.45 -32.08
CA ASN A 329 -7.17 5.88 -32.28
C ASN A 329 -8.66 6.22 -32.01
N ARG A 330 -9.17 5.77 -30.86
CA ARG A 330 -10.52 6.06 -30.34
C ARG A 330 -11.66 5.38 -31.11
N ALA A 331 -11.38 4.30 -31.83
CA ALA A 331 -12.41 3.46 -32.43
C ALA A 331 -13.25 2.70 -31.37
N TYR A 332 -12.69 2.53 -30.17
CA TYR A 332 -13.38 1.90 -29.03
C TYR A 332 -13.56 2.90 -27.88
N GLU A 333 -14.70 2.81 -27.20
CA GLU A 333 -15.04 3.73 -26.12
C GLU A 333 -14.38 3.32 -24.80
N LEU A 334 -14.34 2.02 -24.54
CA LEU A 334 -13.88 1.41 -23.30
C LEU A 334 -12.82 0.33 -23.55
N GLY A 335 -11.75 0.30 -22.74
CA GLY A 335 -10.76 -0.78 -22.82
C GLY A 335 -11.18 -2.05 -22.11
N MET A 336 -11.40 -1.96 -20.80
CA MET A 336 -11.79 -3.09 -19.98
C MET A 336 -12.90 -2.71 -19.01
N SER A 337 -13.97 -3.50 -18.98
CA SER A 337 -15.07 -3.39 -18.01
C SER A 337 -15.05 -4.58 -17.07
N ILE A 338 -15.09 -4.31 -15.76
CA ILE A 338 -15.14 -5.33 -14.71
C ILE A 338 -16.38 -5.08 -13.87
N LEU A 339 -17.27 -6.06 -13.82
CA LEU A 339 -18.57 -5.97 -13.20
C LEU A 339 -18.87 -7.26 -12.42
N ASP A 340 -19.35 -7.14 -11.18
CA ASP A 340 -19.80 -8.28 -10.38
C ASP A 340 -18.72 -9.38 -10.26
N ALA A 341 -17.50 -8.98 -9.93
CA ALA A 341 -16.34 -9.86 -9.98
C ALA A 341 -15.63 -10.01 -8.63
N ASN A 342 -14.91 -11.11 -8.43
CA ASN A 342 -14.09 -11.26 -7.23
C ASN A 342 -12.79 -12.02 -7.45
N LYS A 343 -11.82 -11.84 -6.56
CA LYS A 343 -10.54 -12.58 -6.59
C LYS A 343 -9.79 -12.40 -7.91
N LEU A 344 -9.69 -11.16 -8.37
CA LEU A 344 -8.95 -10.82 -9.59
C LEU A 344 -7.53 -10.39 -9.27
N THR A 345 -6.59 -10.75 -10.14
CA THR A 345 -5.21 -10.23 -10.14
C THR A 345 -4.91 -9.65 -11.51
N ILE A 346 -4.92 -8.32 -11.64
CA ILE A 346 -4.77 -7.63 -12.94
C ILE A 346 -3.52 -6.77 -12.89
N HIS A 347 -2.51 -7.06 -13.71
CA HIS A 347 -1.26 -6.34 -13.62
C HIS A 347 -0.40 -6.33 -14.87
N ASP A 348 0.62 -5.47 -14.90
CA ASP A 348 1.51 -5.31 -16.05
C ASP A 348 0.73 -5.03 -17.33
N LEU A 349 -0.20 -4.07 -17.26
CA LEU A 349 -1.05 -3.67 -18.39
C LEU A 349 -0.79 -2.22 -18.78
N ALA A 350 -0.92 -1.95 -20.09
CA ALA A 350 -0.93 -0.59 -20.62
C ALA A 350 -2.22 -0.35 -21.41
N PHE A 351 -2.86 0.80 -21.24
CA PHE A 351 -4.06 1.21 -21.98
C PHE A 351 -3.77 2.50 -22.74
N ASN A 352 -4.13 2.55 -24.02
CA ASN A 352 -3.88 3.72 -24.85
C ASN A 352 -5.02 4.04 -25.83
N SER A 353 -5.27 5.34 -26.03
CA SER A 353 -6.15 5.89 -27.09
C SER A 353 -7.60 5.37 -27.11
N TYR A 354 -8.19 5.06 -25.96
CA TYR A 354 -9.64 4.82 -25.85
C TYR A 354 -10.44 6.13 -25.90
N ALA A 355 -11.63 6.12 -26.50
CA ALA A 355 -12.40 7.35 -26.68
C ALA A 355 -12.81 7.97 -25.34
N ASN A 356 -13.24 7.14 -24.37
CA ASN A 356 -13.83 7.59 -23.11
C ASN A 356 -13.05 7.11 -21.88
N THR A 357 -12.91 5.80 -21.67
CA THR A 357 -12.39 5.23 -20.42
C THR A 357 -11.48 4.05 -20.74
N ALA A 358 -10.34 3.92 -20.07
CA ALA A 358 -9.46 2.77 -20.27
C ALA A 358 -9.94 1.56 -19.47
N LEU A 359 -10.23 1.76 -18.19
CA LEU A 359 -10.59 0.70 -17.25
C LEU A 359 -11.79 1.14 -16.42
N ASN A 360 -12.73 0.24 -16.20
CA ASN A 360 -13.87 0.48 -15.34
C ASN A 360 -14.11 -0.72 -14.42
N MET A 361 -14.35 -0.45 -13.14
CA MET A 361 -14.55 -1.48 -12.13
C MET A 361 -15.74 -1.16 -11.24
N GLU A 362 -16.73 -2.05 -11.21
CA GLU A 362 -17.91 -1.90 -10.37
C GLU A 362 -18.33 -3.23 -9.71
N ARG A 363 -18.69 -3.20 -8.42
CA ARG A 363 -19.13 -4.39 -7.65
C ARG A 363 -18.04 -5.47 -7.65
N VAL A 364 -16.81 -5.06 -7.33
CA VAL A 364 -15.63 -5.93 -7.31
C VAL A 364 -15.13 -6.14 -5.90
N SER A 365 -14.76 -7.38 -5.56
CA SER A 365 -14.22 -7.70 -4.23
C SER A 365 -12.95 -8.55 -4.22
N GLY A 366 -12.15 -8.42 -3.15
CA GLY A 366 -11.00 -9.31 -2.88
C GLY A 366 -9.98 -9.37 -4.01
N SER A 367 -9.70 -8.25 -4.67
CA SER A 367 -8.89 -8.20 -5.89
C SER A 367 -7.70 -7.26 -5.74
N ASN A 368 -6.63 -7.55 -6.49
CA ASN A 368 -5.42 -6.73 -6.55
C ASN A 368 -5.15 -6.28 -7.99
N ILE A 369 -4.98 -4.98 -8.20
CA ILE A 369 -4.77 -4.39 -9.52
C ILE A 369 -3.56 -3.47 -9.45
N TYR A 370 -2.52 -3.76 -10.23
CA TYR A 370 -1.26 -3.05 -10.08
C TYR A 370 -0.37 -3.01 -11.31
N ASN A 371 0.63 -2.12 -11.32
CA ASN A 371 1.50 -1.90 -12.46
C ASN A 371 0.70 -1.63 -13.76
N ILE A 372 -0.17 -0.63 -13.70
CA ILE A 372 -1.06 -0.24 -14.79
C ILE A 372 -0.60 1.12 -15.32
N THR A 373 -0.46 1.25 -16.65
CA THR A 373 -0.22 2.53 -17.31
C THR A 373 -1.41 2.91 -18.18
N ILE A 374 -1.92 4.12 -18.07
CA ILE A 374 -3.03 4.63 -18.88
C ILE A 374 -2.63 5.96 -19.52
N THR A 375 -2.69 6.02 -20.85
CA THR A 375 -2.39 7.23 -21.63
C THR A 375 -3.49 7.51 -22.66
N ASP A 376 -3.74 8.79 -22.97
CA ASP A 376 -4.61 9.21 -24.09
C ASP A 376 -6.06 8.63 -24.04
N SER A 377 -6.51 8.17 -22.88
CA SER A 377 -7.75 7.36 -22.70
C SER A 377 -8.77 8.04 -21.80
N SER A 378 -9.00 9.33 -22.05
CA SER A 378 -10.12 10.13 -21.53
C SER A 378 -10.27 11.39 -22.36
N TYR A 379 -11.34 12.16 -22.16
CA TYR A 379 -11.53 13.43 -22.85
C TYR A 379 -12.22 14.47 -21.98
N ASN A 380 -12.03 15.73 -22.39
CA ASN A 380 -12.75 16.86 -21.85
C ASN A 380 -13.18 17.78 -22.99
N ASN A 381 -14.50 17.82 -23.21
CA ASN A 381 -15.16 18.74 -24.12
C ASN A 381 -16.03 19.73 -23.33
N ARG A 382 -15.62 20.11 -22.12
CA ARG A 382 -16.28 21.19 -21.38
C ARG A 382 -16.02 22.53 -22.06
N ILE A 383 -17.05 23.37 -22.08
CA ILE A 383 -16.98 24.76 -22.54
C ILE A 383 -16.77 25.69 -21.34
N ALA A 384 -16.17 26.86 -21.57
CA ALA A 384 -16.07 27.90 -20.55
C ALA A 384 -17.47 28.27 -20.03
N GLY A 385 -17.63 28.32 -18.70
CA GLY A 385 -18.91 28.53 -18.02
C GLY A 385 -19.57 27.27 -17.45
N GLY A 386 -18.93 26.09 -17.54
CA GLY A 386 -19.39 24.88 -16.82
C GLY A 386 -20.27 23.91 -17.60
N GLY A 387 -20.51 24.14 -18.91
CA GLY A 387 -21.22 23.21 -19.79
C GLY A 387 -20.32 22.14 -20.42
N GLY A 388 -20.90 21.10 -21.04
CA GLY A 388 -20.20 20.07 -21.83
C GLY A 388 -19.96 18.72 -21.11
N LYS A 389 -19.24 17.80 -21.76
CA LYS A 389 -19.01 16.42 -21.28
C LYS A 389 -17.54 16.19 -20.92
N GLN A 390 -17.32 15.36 -19.92
CA GLN A 390 -15.99 14.93 -19.47
C GLN A 390 -16.03 13.45 -19.11
N SER A 391 -14.99 12.70 -19.49
CA SER A 391 -14.76 11.33 -19.03
C SER A 391 -13.58 11.23 -18.06
N HIS A 392 -13.52 10.10 -17.37
CA HIS A 392 -12.40 9.69 -16.51
C HIS A 392 -11.65 8.53 -17.17
N ALA A 393 -10.35 8.42 -16.90
CA ALA A 393 -9.52 7.35 -17.43
C ALA A 393 -9.78 6.00 -16.74
N PHE A 394 -10.05 6.03 -15.43
CA PHE A 394 -10.31 4.81 -14.64
C PHE A 394 -11.46 5.01 -13.64
N GLY A 395 -12.55 4.27 -13.84
CA GLY A 395 -13.74 4.27 -12.98
C GLY A 395 -13.69 3.21 -11.88
N ILE A 396 -14.08 3.59 -10.65
CA ILE A 396 -14.18 2.71 -9.48
C ILE A 396 -15.56 2.82 -8.81
N GLY A 397 -16.22 1.71 -8.49
CA GLY A 397 -17.53 1.76 -7.84
C GLY A 397 -17.85 0.49 -7.05
N ASN A 398 -18.53 0.61 -5.92
CA ASN A 398 -18.99 -0.54 -5.12
C ASN A 398 -17.88 -1.59 -4.85
N LEU A 399 -16.76 -1.16 -4.27
CA LEU A 399 -15.56 -1.98 -4.11
C LEU A 399 -15.42 -2.50 -2.67
N THR A 400 -14.94 -3.74 -2.48
CA THR A 400 -14.67 -4.29 -1.14
C THR A 400 -13.36 -5.07 -1.08
N ASN A 401 -12.46 -4.75 -0.14
CA ASN A 401 -11.15 -5.40 0.02
C ASN A 401 -10.33 -5.34 -1.29
N ILE A 402 -10.08 -4.13 -1.78
CA ILE A 402 -9.37 -3.89 -3.04
C ILE A 402 -8.05 -3.15 -2.76
N ASN A 403 -6.99 -3.61 -3.42
CA ASN A 403 -5.73 -2.87 -3.52
C ASN A 403 -5.55 -2.41 -4.97
N LEU A 404 -5.41 -1.10 -5.18
CA LEU A 404 -5.01 -0.50 -6.45
C LEU A 404 -3.66 0.19 -6.24
N HIS A 405 -2.60 -0.27 -6.92
CA HIS A 405 -1.27 0.29 -6.68
C HIS A 405 -0.30 0.29 -7.86
N ASP A 406 0.72 1.14 -7.82
CA ASP A 406 1.69 1.29 -8.91
C ASP A 406 0.97 1.62 -10.24
N ILE A 407 0.08 2.63 -10.21
CA ILE A 407 -0.75 3.01 -11.36
C ILE A 407 -0.32 4.40 -11.85
N ASN A 408 0.04 4.48 -13.12
CA ASN A 408 0.39 5.72 -13.80
C ASN A 408 -0.72 6.12 -14.78
N ILE A 409 -1.26 7.33 -14.64
CA ILE A 409 -2.30 7.87 -15.51
C ILE A 409 -1.85 9.22 -16.04
N ASP A 410 -1.76 9.37 -17.37
CA ASP A 410 -1.50 10.66 -18.01
C ASP A 410 -2.58 10.99 -19.05
N THR A 411 -3.45 11.92 -18.69
CA THR A 411 -4.56 12.39 -19.53
C THR A 411 -4.35 13.79 -20.06
N ARG A 412 -3.19 14.42 -19.80
CA ARG A 412 -2.93 15.83 -20.12
C ARG A 412 -3.16 16.16 -21.59
N LYS A 413 -2.89 15.22 -22.49
CA LYS A 413 -3.08 15.38 -23.94
C LYS A 413 -4.54 15.67 -24.34
N ARG A 414 -5.53 15.21 -23.57
CA ARG A 414 -6.97 15.31 -23.90
C ARG A 414 -7.80 16.02 -22.82
N GLY A 415 -7.16 16.37 -21.71
CA GLY A 415 -7.75 17.10 -20.60
C GLY A 415 -8.84 16.38 -19.82
N GLY A 416 -9.07 15.07 -20.01
CA GLY A 416 -10.03 14.30 -19.22
C GLY A 416 -9.55 14.03 -17.79
N GLY A 417 -10.45 13.55 -16.92
CA GLY A 417 -10.14 13.24 -15.52
C GLY A 417 -9.29 11.97 -15.36
N GLY A 418 -8.67 11.82 -14.18
CA GLY A 418 -7.87 10.65 -13.82
C GLY A 418 -8.75 9.48 -13.36
N MET A 419 -8.72 9.20 -12.06
CA MET A 419 -9.59 8.22 -11.42
C MET A 419 -10.87 8.86 -10.89
N ARG A 420 -12.00 8.16 -11.00
CA ARG A 420 -13.28 8.67 -10.53
C ARG A 420 -14.18 7.57 -9.99
N THR A 421 -14.96 7.90 -8.96
CA THR A 421 -16.05 7.06 -8.49
C THR A 421 -17.24 7.05 -9.46
N ILE A 422 -17.70 5.85 -9.80
CA ILE A 422 -18.84 5.61 -10.69
C ILE A 422 -19.95 4.85 -9.98
N ASN A 423 -21.16 4.89 -10.55
CA ASN A 423 -22.31 4.08 -10.14
C ASN A 423 -23.11 3.60 -11.36
N GLU A 424 -23.97 2.59 -11.17
CA GLU A 424 -24.86 2.03 -12.20
C GLU A 424 -25.77 3.07 -12.90
N ASP A 425 -26.06 4.20 -12.25
CA ASP A 425 -26.99 5.23 -12.72
C ASP A 425 -26.35 6.29 -13.63
N TRP A 426 -25.02 6.27 -13.78
CA TRP A 426 -24.28 7.37 -14.41
C TRP A 426 -24.49 7.47 -15.93
N VAL A 427 -24.97 6.41 -16.57
CA VAL A 427 -25.28 6.41 -18.00
C VAL A 427 -26.70 6.93 -18.23
N GLY A 428 -26.81 8.21 -18.59
CA GLY A 428 -28.03 8.76 -19.19
C GLY A 428 -29.02 9.49 -18.27
N LYS A 429 -28.68 9.78 -17.01
CA LYS A 429 -29.60 10.55 -16.14
C LYS A 429 -29.50 12.08 -16.37
N PRO A 430 -30.64 12.81 -16.39
CA PRO A 430 -30.65 14.27 -16.39
C PRO A 430 -30.01 14.87 -15.14
N SER A 431 -29.43 16.06 -15.28
CA SER A 431 -28.93 16.87 -14.17
C SER A 431 -30.01 17.05 -13.09
N GLY A 432 -29.67 16.83 -11.83
CA GLY A 432 -30.59 16.97 -10.68
C GLY A 432 -31.25 15.67 -10.16
N SER A 433 -30.98 14.51 -10.78
CA SER A 433 -31.48 13.21 -10.31
C SER A 433 -30.75 12.75 -9.02
N LYS A 434 -31.46 12.08 -8.09
CA LYS A 434 -30.82 11.44 -6.91
C LYS A 434 -29.88 10.33 -7.39
N PHE A 435 -28.58 10.51 -7.22
CA PHE A 435 -27.56 9.50 -7.56
C PHE A 435 -27.52 8.38 -6.51
N LYS A 436 -27.50 7.12 -6.93
CA LYS A 436 -27.17 6.01 -6.03
C LYS A 436 -25.69 6.10 -5.63
N ILE A 437 -25.41 6.21 -4.34
CA ILE A 437 -24.05 6.40 -3.82
C ILE A 437 -23.30 5.06 -3.88
N SER A 438 -22.03 5.08 -4.32
CA SER A 438 -21.16 3.91 -4.31
C SER A 438 -20.60 3.64 -2.91
N ASP A 439 -20.40 2.38 -2.55
CA ASP A 439 -19.73 2.01 -1.30
C ASP A 439 -18.31 1.49 -1.57
N LEU A 440 -17.29 2.12 -1.00
CA LEU A 440 -15.90 1.66 -1.03
C LEU A 440 -15.53 1.16 0.37
N ARG A 441 -15.24 -0.12 0.53
CA ARG A 441 -14.96 -0.76 1.82
C ARG A 441 -13.56 -1.39 1.81
N ASN A 442 -12.69 -1.00 2.72
CA ASN A 442 -11.30 -1.50 2.80
C ASN A 442 -10.57 -1.36 1.45
N VAL A 443 -10.62 -0.16 0.85
CA VAL A 443 -9.98 0.13 -0.44
C VAL A 443 -8.69 0.89 -0.19
N LYS A 444 -7.57 0.35 -0.70
CA LYS A 444 -6.25 0.99 -0.62
C LYS A 444 -5.81 1.44 -2.01
N LEU A 445 -5.44 2.71 -2.10
CA LEU A 445 -4.98 3.39 -3.31
C LEU A 445 -3.55 3.90 -3.03
N TYR A 446 -2.52 3.32 -3.64
CA TYR A 446 -1.15 3.72 -3.29
C TYR A 446 -0.12 3.61 -4.41
N ASN A 447 1.00 4.34 -4.29
CA ASN A 447 2.00 4.45 -5.35
C ASN A 447 1.38 4.87 -6.69
N LEU A 448 0.45 5.83 -6.66
CA LEU A 448 -0.17 6.36 -7.87
C LEU A 448 0.65 7.52 -8.42
N ASP A 449 0.71 7.67 -9.74
CA ASP A 449 1.21 8.87 -10.41
C ASP A 449 0.14 9.33 -11.39
N ILE A 450 -0.63 10.37 -11.02
CA ILE A 450 -1.77 10.82 -11.81
C ILE A 450 -1.54 12.25 -12.30
N LYS A 451 -1.51 12.39 -13.62
CA LYS A 451 -1.29 13.63 -14.35
C LYS A 451 -2.50 13.93 -15.22
N VAL A 452 -3.20 15.01 -14.88
CA VAL A 452 -4.35 15.53 -15.63
C VAL A 452 -4.12 16.98 -16.05
N ASP A 453 -4.84 17.46 -17.05
CA ASP A 453 -4.70 18.86 -17.50
C ASP A 453 -5.54 19.83 -16.66
N LYS A 454 -5.31 21.13 -16.84
CA LYS A 454 -6.21 22.21 -16.39
C LYS A 454 -7.21 22.56 -17.51
N TRP A 455 -8.37 23.09 -17.16
CA TRP A 455 -9.35 23.56 -18.14
C TRP A 455 -9.93 24.93 -17.77
N ASN A 456 -10.33 25.72 -18.76
CA ASN A 456 -10.89 27.05 -18.55
C ASN A 456 -12.38 26.92 -18.17
N ALA A 457 -12.69 27.07 -16.88
CA ALA A 457 -14.06 26.90 -16.38
C ALA A 457 -14.88 28.18 -16.34
N TRP A 458 -14.23 29.35 -16.24
CA TRP A 458 -14.88 30.64 -16.09
C TRP A 458 -14.04 31.64 -16.89
N GLY A 459 -14.64 32.55 -17.66
CA GLY A 459 -13.94 33.40 -18.65
C GLY A 459 -12.71 34.20 -18.19
N SER A 460 -12.34 34.16 -16.91
CA SER A 460 -11.14 34.75 -16.31
C SER A 460 -10.21 33.76 -15.55
N GLY A 461 -10.39 32.43 -15.64
CA GLY A 461 -9.54 31.48 -14.90
C GLY A 461 -9.68 29.98 -15.23
N TYR A 462 -8.63 29.22 -14.88
CA TYR A 462 -8.57 27.77 -15.05
C TYR A 462 -8.99 27.03 -13.77
N THR A 463 -9.74 25.93 -13.90
CA THR A 463 -9.93 24.95 -12.83
C THR A 463 -9.15 23.66 -13.12
N PRO A 464 -8.61 23.01 -12.07
CA PRO A 464 -8.02 21.69 -12.22
C PRO A 464 -9.03 20.66 -12.72
N GLN A 465 -8.55 19.68 -13.48
CA GLN A 465 -9.25 18.41 -13.54
C GLN A 465 -8.97 17.57 -12.31
N MET A 466 -9.91 16.72 -11.92
CA MET A 466 -9.69 15.83 -10.78
C MET A 466 -8.72 14.73 -11.18
N ALA A 467 -7.63 14.60 -10.41
CA ALA A 467 -6.71 13.48 -10.52
C ALA A 467 -7.35 12.22 -9.92
N LEU A 468 -7.98 12.36 -8.75
CA LEU A 468 -8.81 11.33 -8.13
C LEU A 468 -10.04 11.98 -7.52
N GLU A 469 -11.23 11.56 -7.96
CA GLU A 469 -12.51 12.08 -7.51
C GLU A 469 -13.30 10.97 -6.81
N LEU A 470 -13.51 11.11 -5.49
CA LEU A 470 -14.36 10.19 -4.70
C LEU A 470 -15.80 10.68 -4.53
N TRP A 471 -16.18 11.68 -5.32
CA TRP A 471 -17.51 12.25 -5.30
C TRP A 471 -18.57 11.18 -5.59
N HIS A 472 -19.61 11.13 -4.75
CA HIS A 472 -20.65 10.08 -4.78
C HIS A 472 -20.21 8.69 -4.31
N ALA A 473 -19.23 8.59 -3.42
CA ALA A 473 -18.94 7.34 -2.73
C ALA A 473 -18.79 7.48 -1.22
N ASN A 474 -19.44 6.58 -0.46
CA ASN A 474 -19.12 6.37 0.94
C ASN A 474 -17.85 5.55 1.04
N CYS A 475 -16.87 6.03 1.79
CA CYS A 475 -15.62 5.32 2.05
C CYS A 475 -15.63 4.74 3.47
N TYR A 476 -15.41 3.44 3.62
CA TYR A 476 -15.29 2.77 4.91
C TYR A 476 -13.90 2.17 4.99
N ASN A 477 -13.01 2.76 5.80
CA ASN A 477 -11.61 2.34 5.92
C ASN A 477 -10.89 2.39 4.56
N CYS A 478 -10.90 3.56 3.92
CA CYS A 478 -10.17 3.78 2.68
C CYS A 478 -8.85 4.50 2.96
N GLU A 479 -7.77 4.06 2.32
CA GLU A 479 -6.43 4.64 2.47
C GLU A 479 -5.89 5.11 1.11
N ILE A 480 -5.30 6.30 1.07
CA ILE A 480 -4.66 6.91 -0.10
C ILE A 480 -3.25 7.35 0.28
N TYR A 481 -2.22 6.70 -0.25
CA TYR A 481 -0.86 7.01 0.21
C TYR A 481 0.27 6.80 -0.78
N ASN A 482 1.44 7.36 -0.47
CA ASN A 482 2.65 7.29 -1.30
C ASN A 482 2.40 7.66 -2.77
N SER A 483 1.44 8.56 -3.03
CA SER A 483 0.99 8.89 -4.39
C SER A 483 1.37 10.30 -4.78
N THR A 484 1.56 10.52 -6.07
CA THR A 484 1.87 11.82 -6.67
C THR A 484 0.71 12.28 -7.54
N PHE A 485 0.26 13.50 -7.32
CA PHE A 485 -0.83 14.13 -8.07
C PHE A 485 -0.35 15.48 -8.62
N ASN A 486 -0.67 15.79 -9.87
CA ASN A 486 -0.43 17.14 -10.41
C ASN A 486 -1.65 18.07 -10.26
N SER A 487 -2.74 17.56 -9.69
CA SER A 487 -4.04 18.20 -9.66
C SER A 487 -4.88 17.68 -8.48
N THR A 488 -6.14 18.07 -8.41
CA THR A 488 -6.99 17.87 -7.23
C THR A 488 -7.26 16.41 -6.87
N LEU A 489 -7.16 16.11 -5.58
CA LEU A 489 -7.73 14.94 -4.92
C LEU A 489 -9.05 15.33 -4.23
N SER A 490 -10.18 14.79 -4.65
CA SER A 490 -11.46 15.04 -3.99
C SER A 490 -11.81 13.90 -3.04
N LEU A 491 -11.80 14.20 -1.74
CA LEU A 491 -12.25 13.34 -0.64
C LEU A 491 -13.70 13.66 -0.25
N ALA A 492 -14.47 14.22 -1.17
CA ALA A 492 -15.85 14.63 -0.94
C ALA A 492 -16.81 13.44 -1.06
N SER A 493 -17.65 13.24 -0.04
CA SER A 493 -18.75 12.26 -0.05
C SER A 493 -20.06 12.97 0.27
N PRO A 494 -21.20 12.62 -0.37
CA PRO A 494 -22.48 13.25 -0.05
C PRO A 494 -22.84 13.10 1.43
N ALA A 495 -23.16 14.23 2.09
CA ALA A 495 -23.46 14.30 3.53
C ALA A 495 -24.86 13.75 3.89
N ASN A 496 -25.08 12.46 3.71
CA ASN A 496 -26.29 11.77 4.18
C ASN A 496 -26.09 11.13 5.57
N ASN A 497 -25.26 11.72 6.43
CA ASN A 497 -24.99 11.26 7.79
C ASN A 497 -24.37 9.84 7.87
N GLN A 498 -23.90 9.27 6.75
CA GLN A 498 -23.26 7.97 6.75
C GLN A 498 -21.82 8.07 7.27
N PRO A 499 -21.36 7.07 8.06
CA PRO A 499 -20.00 7.07 8.59
C PRO A 499 -19.02 6.76 7.45
N THR A 500 -18.37 7.79 6.95
CA THR A 500 -17.18 7.64 6.10
C THR A 500 -15.91 7.61 6.94
N SER A 501 -14.82 7.04 6.44
CA SER A 501 -13.49 7.06 7.05
C SER A 501 -12.46 6.97 5.93
N ILE A 502 -11.67 8.04 5.80
CA ILE A 502 -10.68 8.22 4.75
C ILE A 502 -9.37 8.63 5.39
N HIS A 503 -8.29 7.94 5.06
CA HIS A 503 -6.95 8.26 5.50
C HIS A 503 -6.07 8.58 4.30
N ALA A 504 -5.68 9.84 4.13
CA ALA A 504 -4.81 10.28 3.05
C ALA A 504 -3.46 10.69 3.61
N HIS A 505 -2.39 9.94 3.31
CA HIS A 505 -1.09 10.19 3.91
C HIS A 505 0.12 10.00 3.00
N HIS A 506 1.22 10.70 3.27
CA HIS A 506 2.47 10.54 2.51
C HIS A 506 2.32 10.79 1.00
N ASN A 507 1.40 11.66 0.59
CA ASN A 507 1.19 12.02 -0.81
C ASN A 507 1.91 13.33 -1.18
N LEU A 508 2.25 13.46 -2.46
CA LEU A 508 2.94 14.59 -3.06
C LEU A 508 2.05 15.28 -4.10
N TRP A 509 1.90 16.60 -3.99
CA TRP A 509 1.33 17.41 -5.08
C TRP A 509 2.45 18.09 -5.87
N GLN A 510 2.59 17.74 -7.15
CA GLN A 510 3.65 18.23 -8.03
C GLN A 510 3.09 18.68 -9.39
N GLY A 511 3.15 19.98 -9.69
CA GLY A 511 2.70 20.56 -10.96
C GLY A 511 3.18 22.02 -11.09
N PRO A 512 3.19 22.60 -12.32
CA PRO A 512 3.94 23.81 -12.60
C PRO A 512 3.56 25.02 -11.74
N ASP A 513 2.31 25.12 -11.29
CA ASP A 513 1.84 26.01 -10.21
C ASP A 513 0.45 25.52 -9.78
N ASN A 514 0.40 24.74 -8.69
CA ASN A 514 -0.74 23.89 -8.32
C ASN A 514 -2.11 24.58 -8.49
N PRO A 515 -3.03 24.01 -9.29
CA PRO A 515 -4.25 24.66 -9.73
C PRO A 515 -5.26 24.84 -8.59
N PHE A 516 -5.79 26.06 -8.44
CA PHE A 516 -6.91 26.46 -7.56
C PHE A 516 -6.98 25.77 -6.15
N TYR A 517 -7.38 24.50 -6.02
CA TYR A 517 -7.27 23.69 -4.79
C TYR A 517 -6.62 22.31 -4.97
N ALA A 518 -5.81 21.90 -3.99
CA ALA A 518 -5.05 20.63 -4.02
C ALA A 518 -5.89 19.43 -3.54
N CYS A 519 -6.60 19.59 -2.42
CA CYS A 519 -7.47 18.57 -1.86
C CYS A 519 -8.84 19.17 -1.52
N GLU A 520 -9.91 18.52 -1.97
CA GLU A 520 -11.25 18.80 -1.47
C GLU A 520 -11.54 17.89 -0.26
N VAL A 521 -11.95 18.46 0.86
CA VAL A 521 -12.23 17.76 2.13
C VAL A 521 -13.68 18.01 2.55
N SER A 522 -14.60 17.22 2.00
CA SER A 522 -16.05 17.35 2.24
C SER A 522 -16.67 16.00 2.65
N SER A 523 -16.14 15.35 3.69
CA SER A 523 -16.58 14.02 4.17
C SER A 523 -16.26 13.84 5.65
N ASN A 524 -16.99 12.96 6.34
CA ASN A 524 -16.75 12.69 7.76
C ASN A 524 -15.48 11.84 7.98
N ASN A 525 -14.85 12.02 9.15
CA ASN A 525 -13.71 11.22 9.63
C ASN A 525 -12.56 11.11 8.61
N ILE A 526 -12.05 12.28 8.21
CA ILE A 526 -10.86 12.38 7.35
C ILE A 526 -9.62 12.53 8.24
N GLU A 527 -8.67 11.62 8.09
CA GLU A 527 -7.30 11.75 8.56
C GLU A 527 -6.41 12.17 7.39
N PHE A 528 -5.72 13.29 7.52
CA PHE A 528 -4.87 13.85 6.47
C PHE A 528 -3.49 14.19 7.03
N ASP A 529 -2.48 13.34 6.78
CA ASP A 529 -1.18 13.49 7.43
C ASP A 529 0.06 13.13 6.61
N HIS A 530 1.20 13.71 6.98
CA HIS A 530 2.48 13.49 6.28
C HIS A 530 2.44 13.78 4.77
N ASN A 531 1.48 14.58 4.31
CA ASN A 531 1.39 14.98 2.92
C ASN A 531 2.25 16.23 2.65
N TYR A 532 2.66 16.38 1.41
CA TYR A 532 3.39 17.55 0.94
C TYR A 532 2.68 18.21 -0.24
N ILE A 533 2.16 19.40 0.02
CA ILE A 533 1.40 20.19 -0.93
C ILE A 533 2.20 21.43 -1.29
N ARG A 534 2.48 21.60 -2.59
CA ARG A 534 3.23 22.74 -3.10
C ARG A 534 2.41 23.53 -4.12
N GLY A 535 2.24 24.83 -3.88
CA GLY A 535 1.49 25.74 -4.74
C GLY A 535 -0.01 25.79 -4.46
N GLY A 536 -0.73 26.65 -5.20
CA GLY A 536 -2.19 26.76 -5.22
C GLY A 536 -2.79 27.77 -4.26
N ALA A 537 -4.04 28.16 -4.52
CA ALA A 537 -4.77 29.19 -3.77
C ALA A 537 -5.55 28.62 -2.57
N TYR A 538 -5.84 27.33 -2.58
CA TYR A 538 -6.61 26.61 -1.55
C TYR A 538 -6.08 25.18 -1.37
N PRO A 539 -4.95 24.96 -0.66
CA PRO A 539 -4.40 23.63 -0.44
C PRO A 539 -5.45 22.61 0.00
N LEU A 540 -6.28 22.98 0.98
CA LEU A 540 -7.47 22.26 1.38
C LEU A 540 -8.70 23.15 1.14
N ALA A 541 -9.73 22.60 0.51
CA ALA A 541 -10.97 23.32 0.23
C ALA A 541 -12.20 22.49 0.61
N SER A 542 -13.25 23.16 1.05
CA SER A 542 -14.56 22.56 1.28
C SER A 542 -15.64 23.42 0.63
N PHE A 543 -16.25 22.90 -0.43
CA PHE A 543 -17.32 23.55 -1.20
C PHE A 543 -18.71 22.97 -0.90
N GLY A 544 -18.79 21.99 0.01
CA GLY A 544 -19.96 21.15 0.23
C GLY A 544 -20.72 21.38 1.54
N THR A 545 -21.51 20.38 1.90
CA THR A 545 -22.39 20.32 3.07
C THR A 545 -21.62 20.05 4.38
N LYS A 546 -22.29 20.22 5.52
CA LYS A 546 -21.73 20.00 6.86
C LYS A 546 -21.09 18.60 7.00
N PHE A 547 -19.88 18.55 7.55
CA PHE A 547 -19.17 17.32 7.91
C PHE A 547 -18.41 17.49 9.24
N LYS A 548 -17.95 16.37 9.81
CA LYS A 548 -17.28 16.34 11.12
C LYS A 548 -16.02 15.49 11.12
N ASN A 549 -15.15 15.75 12.10
CA ASN A 549 -13.94 14.98 12.37
C ASN A 549 -12.94 15.06 11.20
N LEU A 550 -12.43 16.27 10.94
CA LEU A 550 -11.32 16.49 10.02
C LEU A 550 -10.06 16.73 10.83
N ASN A 551 -9.09 15.82 10.71
CA ASN A 551 -7.82 15.91 11.39
C ASN A 551 -6.70 16.05 10.35
N VAL A 552 -6.00 17.18 10.41
CA VAL A 552 -4.95 17.56 9.47
C VAL A 552 -3.66 17.74 10.27
N HIS A 553 -2.70 16.82 10.12
CA HIS A 553 -1.46 16.93 10.89
C HIS A 553 -0.19 16.45 10.22
N HIS A 554 0.96 16.97 10.67
CA HIS A 554 2.27 16.55 10.15
C HIS A 554 2.42 16.77 8.62
N ASN A 555 1.62 17.66 8.02
CA ASN A 555 1.72 18.01 6.61
C ASN A 555 2.65 19.21 6.40
N ILE A 556 3.14 19.34 5.17
CA ILE A 556 3.90 20.50 4.71
C ILE A 556 3.14 21.18 3.57
N PHE A 557 2.84 22.47 3.77
CA PHE A 557 2.22 23.34 2.78
C PHE A 557 3.26 24.35 2.30
N GLU A 558 3.72 24.29 1.05
CA GLU A 558 4.77 25.17 0.49
C GLU A 558 4.22 26.07 -0.63
N LYS A 559 4.67 27.33 -0.68
CA LYS A 559 4.53 28.25 -1.84
C LYS A 559 3.08 28.42 -2.31
N THR A 560 2.15 28.43 -1.37
CA THR A 560 0.73 28.63 -1.65
C THR A 560 0.50 30.07 -2.12
N GLY A 561 0.03 30.24 -3.37
CA GLY A 561 -0.02 31.53 -4.09
C GLY A 561 -1.29 32.35 -3.87
N GLY A 562 -2.23 31.83 -3.09
CA GLY A 562 -3.47 32.48 -2.65
C GLY A 562 -3.86 31.90 -1.28
N PRO A 563 -4.73 32.57 -0.52
CA PRO A 563 -4.34 33.02 0.81
C PRO A 563 -4.83 32.14 1.94
N THR A 564 -5.44 30.99 1.62
CA THR A 564 -6.19 30.23 2.60
C THR A 564 -5.84 28.75 2.50
N ILE A 565 -5.10 28.24 3.49
CA ILE A 565 -4.78 26.81 3.64
C ILE A 565 -6.05 25.98 3.63
N VAL A 566 -7.08 26.44 4.36
CA VAL A 566 -8.38 25.78 4.45
C VAL A 566 -9.50 26.76 4.09
N GLY A 567 -9.94 26.72 2.83
CA GLY A 567 -11.06 27.52 2.34
C GLY A 567 -12.41 26.88 2.69
N HIS A 568 -13.26 27.60 3.41
CA HIS A 568 -14.59 27.12 3.77
C HIS A 568 -15.68 28.00 3.15
N PHE A 569 -16.47 27.44 2.24
CA PHE A 569 -17.34 28.26 1.37
C PHE A 569 -18.84 28.16 1.66
N ARG A 570 -19.33 27.17 2.45
CA ARG A 570 -20.79 26.95 2.60
C ARG A 570 -21.30 26.59 4.01
N GLU A 571 -20.76 25.59 4.72
CA GLU A 571 -21.33 25.08 5.99
C GLU A 571 -20.36 24.78 7.17
N LYS A 572 -20.74 25.08 8.42
CA LYS A 572 -19.91 24.87 9.63
C LYS A 572 -19.27 23.46 9.74
N ARG A 573 -18.10 23.36 10.37
CA ARG A 573 -17.44 22.08 10.70
C ARG A 573 -17.45 21.77 12.19
N ASP A 574 -17.68 20.50 12.52
CA ASP A 574 -17.58 19.99 13.90
C ASP A 574 -16.27 19.20 14.07
N ASN A 575 -15.55 19.40 15.19
CA ASN A 575 -14.29 18.71 15.53
C ASN A 575 -13.23 18.79 14.42
N PHE A 576 -12.79 20.02 14.13
CA PHE A 576 -11.70 20.29 13.19
C PHE A 576 -10.38 20.45 13.93
N LYS A 577 -9.41 19.61 13.59
CA LYS A 577 -8.04 19.64 14.13
C LYS A 577 -7.04 19.97 13.01
N PHE A 578 -6.17 20.94 13.27
CA PHE A 578 -5.04 21.30 12.41
C PHE A 578 -3.80 21.41 13.29
N THR A 579 -3.02 20.34 13.35
CA THR A 579 -1.95 20.18 14.36
C THR A 579 -0.61 19.77 13.77
N ASN A 580 0.51 20.23 14.34
CA ASN A 580 1.84 19.77 13.93
C ASN A 580 2.17 19.94 12.43
N ASN A 581 1.54 20.91 11.75
CA ASN A 581 1.82 21.19 10.33
C ASN A 581 2.87 22.29 10.17
N THR A 582 3.60 22.25 9.06
CA THR A 582 4.47 23.35 8.63
C THR A 582 3.84 24.04 7.43
N VAL A 583 3.60 25.34 7.56
CA VAL A 583 3.03 26.18 6.51
C VAL A 583 4.06 27.21 6.11
N TYR A 584 4.53 27.13 4.87
CA TYR A 584 5.45 28.04 4.23
C TYR A 584 4.75 28.77 3.09
N ALA A 585 4.24 29.97 3.34
CA ALA A 585 3.61 30.84 2.34
C ALA A 585 4.63 31.84 1.75
N ASN A 586 4.47 32.20 0.46
CA ASN A 586 5.40 33.10 -0.22
C ASN A 586 4.79 34.39 -0.80
N ASN A 587 3.48 34.62 -0.66
CA ASN A 587 2.82 35.86 -1.09
C ASN A 587 1.37 36.01 -0.56
N SER A 588 1.06 35.51 0.65
CA SER A 588 -0.32 35.58 1.15
C SER A 588 -0.70 37.00 1.56
N LYS A 589 -1.72 37.58 0.91
CA LYS A 589 -2.33 38.87 1.27
C LYS A 589 -3.60 38.72 2.14
N ASP A 590 -4.13 37.51 2.27
CA ASP A 590 -5.33 37.23 3.06
C ASP A 590 -5.03 36.17 4.14
N PRO A 591 -5.97 35.89 5.06
CA PRO A 591 -5.69 35.06 6.21
C PRO A 591 -5.59 33.57 5.85
N PHE A 592 -4.65 32.88 6.52
CA PHE A 592 -4.39 31.44 6.35
C PHE A 592 -5.64 30.57 6.48
N PHE A 593 -6.60 30.99 7.30
CA PHE A 593 -7.91 30.36 7.40
C PHE A 593 -9.01 31.37 7.06
N ARG A 594 -9.95 30.97 6.20
CA ARG A 594 -11.21 31.68 5.98
C ARG A 594 -12.31 30.82 6.57
N LEU A 595 -12.56 31.04 7.86
CA LEU A 595 -13.56 30.32 8.64
C LEU A 595 -14.83 31.16 8.72
N THR A 596 -15.98 30.53 8.52
CA THR A 596 -17.28 31.17 8.69
C THR A 596 -17.62 31.32 10.18
N LYS A 597 -18.29 32.41 10.55
CA LYS A 597 -18.68 32.69 11.95
C LYS A 597 -19.55 31.55 12.51
N GLY A 598 -19.02 30.82 13.50
CA GLY A 598 -19.73 29.76 14.21
C GLY A 598 -19.24 28.32 14.00
N ASP A 599 -17.97 28.12 13.60
CA ASP A 599 -17.27 26.85 13.80
C ASP A 599 -17.36 26.44 15.29
N GLY A 600 -17.69 25.17 15.55
CA GLY A 600 -17.99 24.72 16.92
C GLY A 600 -16.79 24.80 17.87
N ASP A 601 -17.06 24.81 19.17
CA ASP A 601 -16.06 25.01 20.24
C ASP A 601 -14.95 23.93 20.31
N GLN A 602 -15.08 22.84 19.55
CA GLN A 602 -14.14 21.72 19.48
C GLN A 602 -13.05 21.89 18.41
N GLN A 603 -12.79 23.12 17.95
CA GLN A 603 -11.69 23.40 17.04
C GLN A 603 -10.33 23.30 17.77
N GLU A 604 -9.32 22.78 17.08
CA GLU A 604 -7.96 22.71 17.57
C GLU A 604 -6.96 23.14 16.50
N ILE A 605 -6.31 24.29 16.67
CA ILE A 605 -5.18 24.74 15.85
C ILE A 605 -3.97 24.88 16.76
N ARG A 606 -3.08 23.88 16.80
CA ARG A 606 -1.93 23.88 17.71
C ARG A 606 -0.67 23.21 17.19
N ASN A 607 0.46 23.55 17.79
CA ASN A 607 1.77 22.98 17.45
C ASN A 607 2.17 23.17 15.98
N ASN A 608 1.59 24.15 15.27
CA ASN A 608 1.93 24.42 13.88
C ASN A 608 3.04 25.47 13.78
N ILE A 609 3.74 25.46 12.64
CA ILE A 609 4.65 26.52 12.25
C ILE A 609 4.02 27.28 11.07
N PHE A 610 3.65 28.54 11.29
CA PHE A 610 3.19 29.45 10.25
C PHE A 610 4.33 30.40 9.86
N TYR A 611 4.87 30.20 8.67
CA TYR A 611 5.94 31.00 8.10
C TYR A 611 5.42 31.69 6.84
N ASN A 612 5.48 33.02 6.81
CA ASN A 612 5.25 33.79 5.59
C ASN A 612 6.53 34.51 5.18
N SER A 613 7.03 34.24 3.98
CA SER A 613 8.25 34.89 3.48
C SER A 613 8.06 36.36 3.06
N SER A 614 6.83 36.90 3.06
CA SER A 614 6.51 38.26 2.60
C SER A 614 6.06 39.17 3.74
N ALA A 615 6.76 40.28 3.99
CA ALA A 615 6.51 41.22 5.10
C ALA A 615 5.37 42.22 4.81
N GLN A 616 4.12 41.73 4.75
CA GLN A 616 2.96 42.52 4.32
C GLN A 616 1.89 42.70 5.42
N ILE A 617 1.11 43.78 5.32
CA ILE A 617 0.23 44.35 6.37
C ILE A 617 -0.95 43.44 6.80
N ASN A 618 -1.46 42.56 5.92
CA ASN A 618 -2.66 41.74 6.17
C ASN A 618 -2.38 40.25 6.46
N ASN A 619 -1.29 39.94 7.16
CA ASN A 619 -0.94 38.56 7.47
C ASN A 619 -1.50 38.09 8.82
N SER A 620 -2.71 37.54 8.82
CA SER A 620 -3.34 37.00 10.03
C SER A 620 -3.74 35.53 9.89
N LEU A 621 -3.99 34.86 11.02
CA LEU A 621 -4.47 33.49 11.02
C LEU A 621 -5.91 33.37 10.49
N GLY A 622 -6.76 34.39 10.71
CA GLY A 622 -8.17 34.39 10.32
C GLY A 622 -9.13 33.72 11.30
N THR A 623 -8.62 33.22 12.43
CA THR A 623 -9.41 32.72 13.56
C THR A 623 -8.62 32.84 14.87
N SER A 624 -9.31 32.87 16.00
CA SER A 624 -8.75 32.76 17.35
C SER A 624 -9.34 31.59 18.16
N VAL A 625 -10.36 30.91 17.63
CA VAL A 625 -11.03 29.79 18.30
C VAL A 625 -10.15 28.54 18.24
N GLY A 626 -9.94 27.88 19.38
CA GLY A 626 -9.14 26.64 19.43
C GLY A 626 -7.65 26.81 19.18
N VAL A 627 -7.14 28.04 19.10
CA VAL A 627 -5.75 28.34 18.74
C VAL A 627 -4.86 28.35 19.99
N ALA A 628 -3.84 27.48 20.01
CA ALA A 628 -2.86 27.43 21.10
C ALA A 628 -1.50 26.91 20.64
N ASN A 629 -0.40 27.35 21.27
CA ASN A 629 0.94 26.76 21.10
C ASN A 629 1.43 26.66 19.64
N ASN A 630 1.26 27.73 18.85
CA ASN A 630 1.76 27.81 17.48
C ASN A 630 2.95 28.77 17.40
N ILE A 631 3.83 28.54 16.42
CA ILE A 631 4.93 29.42 16.06
C ILE A 631 4.52 30.27 14.86
N PHE A 632 4.75 31.56 14.96
CA PHE A 632 4.46 32.53 13.91
C PHE A 632 5.75 33.24 13.50
N PHE A 633 6.04 33.25 12.21
CA PHE A 633 7.09 34.08 11.62
C PHE A 633 6.49 34.99 10.58
N ASN A 634 6.57 36.30 10.84
CA ASN A 634 6.04 37.34 9.98
C ASN A 634 4.52 37.21 9.74
N VAL A 635 3.80 36.52 10.63
CA VAL A 635 2.34 36.37 10.71
C VAL A 635 1.90 36.96 12.05
N LYS A 636 0.79 37.69 12.10
CA LYS A 636 0.25 38.21 13.37
C LYS A 636 -0.03 37.04 14.34
N PRO A 637 0.62 37.00 15.52
CA PRO A 637 0.41 35.93 16.49
C PRO A 637 -1.05 35.86 16.95
N ALA A 638 -1.56 34.65 17.19
CA ALA A 638 -2.92 34.39 17.64
C ALA A 638 -2.99 33.20 18.59
N GLY A 639 -3.90 33.25 19.56
CA GLY A 639 -4.15 32.18 20.53
C GLY A 639 -3.25 32.21 21.77
N SER A 640 -3.50 31.28 22.69
CA SER A 640 -2.70 31.15 23.91
C SER A 640 -1.32 30.53 23.63
N LYS A 641 -0.28 30.97 24.35
CA LYS A 641 1.11 30.47 24.18
C LYS A 641 1.63 30.58 22.73
N ALA A 642 1.14 31.58 21.98
CA ALA A 642 1.69 31.92 20.68
C ALA A 642 3.13 32.41 20.84
N ILE A 643 4.04 31.93 19.99
CA ILE A 643 5.42 32.43 19.94
C ILE A 643 5.65 33.11 18.60
N GLU A 644 6.10 34.37 18.66
CA GLU A 644 6.64 35.07 17.51
C GLU A 644 8.14 34.78 17.41
N PHE A 645 8.54 33.99 16.41
CA PHE A 645 9.91 33.51 16.27
C PHE A 645 10.18 32.99 14.85
N ASP A 646 11.40 33.22 14.34
CA ASP A 646 11.88 32.60 13.10
C ASP A 646 12.23 31.11 13.33
N PRO A 647 11.46 30.15 12.77
CA PRO A 647 11.67 28.73 12.99
C PRO A 647 13.00 28.18 12.45
N LYS A 648 13.76 28.94 11.65
CA LYS A 648 15.06 28.57 11.06
C LYS A 648 15.07 27.14 10.48
N PHE A 649 14.69 26.98 9.22
CA PHE A 649 14.68 25.68 8.52
C PHE A 649 16.01 25.33 7.83
N LYS A 650 16.26 24.03 7.68
CA LYS A 650 17.32 23.42 6.86
C LYS A 650 16.86 23.28 5.42
N LEU A 651 16.75 24.38 4.67
CA LEU A 651 16.27 24.43 3.28
C LEU A 651 17.24 23.77 2.27
N SER A 652 17.61 22.51 2.50
CA SER A 652 18.57 21.74 1.71
C SER A 652 18.25 20.24 1.78
N GLY A 653 18.60 19.47 0.75
CA GLY A 653 18.30 18.04 0.64
C GLY A 653 16.97 17.74 -0.05
N ALA A 654 16.49 16.50 0.07
CA ALA A 654 15.23 16.06 -0.56
C ALA A 654 14.00 16.74 0.06
N LEU A 655 13.02 17.04 -0.79
CA LEU A 655 11.70 17.50 -0.35
C LEU A 655 10.84 16.29 0.07
N PRO A 656 9.94 16.45 1.06
CA PRO A 656 9.82 17.62 1.94
C PRO A 656 10.77 17.55 3.15
N SER A 657 11.24 16.34 3.50
CA SER A 657 12.27 16.07 4.51
C SER A 657 13.48 15.45 3.81
N PRO A 658 14.72 15.91 4.09
CA PRO A 658 15.15 16.79 5.18
C PRO A 658 14.95 18.30 4.97
N TYR A 659 14.42 18.75 3.82
CA TYR A 659 14.40 20.16 3.44
C TYR A 659 13.65 21.13 4.38
N TYR A 660 12.62 20.68 5.09
CA TYR A 660 11.90 21.51 6.08
C TYR A 660 12.21 21.15 7.53
N MET A 661 13.32 20.45 7.78
CA MET A 661 13.75 20.18 9.16
C MET A 661 14.22 21.47 9.84
N PRO A 662 13.87 21.72 11.11
CA PRO A 662 14.48 22.80 11.87
C PRO A 662 16.01 22.66 11.98
N ASN A 663 16.69 23.81 12.01
CA ASN A 663 18.11 23.88 12.34
C ASN A 663 18.38 23.45 13.78
N SER A 664 19.58 22.92 14.03
CA SER A 664 20.01 22.64 15.40
C SER A 664 19.94 23.91 16.25
N GLY A 665 19.37 23.80 17.46
CA GLY A 665 19.19 24.95 18.35
C GLY A 665 18.04 25.89 17.98
N SER A 666 17.24 25.60 16.95
CA SER A 666 16.00 26.34 16.73
C SER A 666 15.04 26.14 17.90
N LYS A 667 14.32 27.19 18.32
CA LYS A 667 13.32 27.08 19.40
C LYS A 667 12.17 26.15 19.02
N THR A 668 11.97 25.84 17.74
CA THR A 668 11.00 24.82 17.30
C THR A 668 11.36 23.43 17.81
N VAL A 669 12.65 23.15 18.03
CA VAL A 669 13.12 21.89 18.61
C VAL A 669 12.69 21.87 20.08
N ASN A 670 11.85 20.89 20.44
CA ASN A 670 11.17 20.77 21.75
C ASN A 670 10.03 21.78 22.00
N PHE A 671 9.60 22.53 20.99
CA PHE A 671 8.39 23.36 21.08
C PHE A 671 7.18 22.56 20.63
N GLY A 672 6.48 21.99 21.60
CA GLY A 672 5.23 21.27 21.40
C GLY A 672 4.64 20.90 22.75
N ALA A 673 3.33 21.09 22.91
CA ALA A 673 2.65 20.46 24.02
C ALA A 673 2.58 18.95 23.75
N ILE A 674 2.95 18.12 24.73
CA ILE A 674 2.71 16.67 24.67
C ILE A 674 1.19 16.49 24.63
N GLN A 675 0.66 15.88 23.56
CA GLN A 675 -0.75 15.49 23.50
C GLN A 675 -0.99 14.36 24.52
N THR A 676 -1.47 14.71 25.71
CA THR A 676 -1.95 13.72 26.68
C THR A 676 -3.32 13.23 26.24
N GLY A 677 -3.42 11.96 25.82
CA GLY A 677 -4.71 11.29 25.60
C GLY A 677 -5.36 11.48 24.23
N ASP A 678 -4.64 11.85 23.17
CA ASP A 678 -5.16 11.61 21.82
C ASP A 678 -5.03 10.11 21.53
N PRO A 679 -6.13 9.34 21.42
CA PRO A 679 -6.04 8.00 20.89
C PRO A 679 -5.51 8.13 19.47
N VAL A 680 -4.37 7.51 19.19
CA VAL A 680 -4.03 7.10 17.83
C VAL A 680 -5.24 6.31 17.36
N TRP A 681 -6.07 6.89 16.49
CA TRP A 681 -7.26 6.21 16.00
C TRP A 681 -6.78 4.96 15.25
N THR A 682 -6.84 3.82 15.93
CA THR A 682 -6.72 2.52 15.29
C THR A 682 -7.94 2.35 14.41
N VAL A 683 -7.76 2.63 13.13
CA VAL A 683 -8.75 2.30 12.11
C VAL A 683 -9.07 0.80 12.25
N GLY A 684 -10.31 0.48 12.61
CA GLY A 684 -10.84 -0.88 12.52
C GLY A 684 -10.96 -1.75 13.79
N LYS A 685 -11.03 -1.21 15.01
CA LYS A 685 -11.45 -2.02 16.17
C LYS A 685 -12.62 -1.42 16.95
N LYS A 686 -13.66 -2.24 17.15
CA LYS A 686 -14.72 -2.03 18.14
C LYS A 686 -14.10 -1.82 19.52
N THR A 687 -14.70 -0.89 20.25
CA THR A 687 -14.51 -0.60 21.67
C THR A 687 -14.35 -1.85 22.54
N SER A 688 -13.22 -1.97 23.21
CA SER A 688 -13.12 -2.38 24.62
C SER A 688 -11.67 -2.31 25.09
N GLY A 689 -11.45 -1.60 26.21
CA GLY A 689 -10.27 -1.77 27.05
C GLY A 689 -9.20 -0.70 26.90
N ASN A 690 -9.07 0.10 27.96
CA ASN A 690 -7.98 1.01 28.30
C ASN A 690 -6.59 0.51 27.87
N VAL A 691 -5.82 1.35 27.17
CA VAL A 691 -4.43 1.74 27.50
C VAL A 691 -4.20 3.16 27.00
#